data_AF-A0A8H5IVN9-F1
#
_entry.id   AF-A0A8H5IVN9-F1
#
_cell.length_a   1.000
_cell.length_b   1.000
_cell.length_c   1.000
_cell.angle_alpha   90.00
_cell.angle_beta   90.00
_cell.angle_gamma   90.00
#
_symmetry.space_group_name_H-M   'P 1'
#
loop_
_entity.id
_entity.type
_entity.pdbx_description
1 polymer ?
#
loop_
_entity_poly.entity_id
_entity_poly.type
_entity_poly.pdbx_seq_one_letter_code
_entity_poly.pdbx_strand_id
1 'polypeptide(L)'
;MTPSKATNSDDEMREAWGYRFKWTKDHQTPEQYDHLKHSCDTLGEECAVLLNEMYPPEPKSSQQDKQTSNTTSPDGAKPGNKAPKWRDLYELFLEHHTEHPKLQQLWEEINTTPEWVDWDQIARGQDVLYRYGGAAFTGLTYQSLVGGTAGARVAEVLGRTGGFNVDTVFRRMLETTIYFVDVTESVDSLKFGGRGFASCMKVRFLHGTVRHRILQLAAKRPSYFSVEKLGIPINDLDSIGTIAVNCATIIWQSLPRQGIHMREQEMIDYVALWRLIAYYMGTPTDFFSSPAKARAIMESLYLYEYNPSSRSQTHAQNIIIAMSDTAPSYASKPYLEATARWLNGDPLADALGIGRPSKYYTVLAAGQCMLFMMVYYTCRDIPFLDRAQIAAFRRNVRDYINNPELGLDHRSAFNFKYLPTSGESKEKAKGRSLAKTKKMVFWTADRKYPSGTDKHYAMIRSDVVIIGAGFSGICMAIKLLEAGIRDIVIVEKSAGFGGTWKDNIYPGCCCDILSHLYSYSFAQNPHWSRAYPEQKEILSYIQDVAQKYGLYKFVRFSSEVTAAEWDSDSHEWNVGVNVLAGKEAEFCPKYTIKTNFLIAGVGQLNEPFWPKITGQESFQGKVMHSARWDWSYDFAGKRVGIIGNGATAVQIAPEVAKVASHLTIFQRSPNWLMPRFDAEIPRWKRILFDHVPAILSRVRAEIMNARESYYQAVNHADSSDSSTMTATCKQHMQTQLPDRPDLWEKLTPNYPPGCKRILLSDDYYPTLRLPHVTLETQHIDRMTDSGVIVRDGSQEKDIDLDLVIFATGFQAKDFLHGIHVQGAGGQTLKFKWANGASALYGVTVDTLPNFGMLYGPNTNLGHNSIILMIEAQARYLVPLVSRVLKSRGRGGKLSVVPKALRVQEWNKDLQSNLGSSTFADARCNSWYKTDSGLVTNNWSGTVVEYQELLSKVDWSDYELEGEEAQNLPAGKERIGRVVEETLFSTGQLVSVTALAGLAAAVSVYHRRQGSWLKQFL
;
A
#
# COMPACT_ATOMS: atom_id res chain seq x y z
N MET A 1 25.05 -9.31 -39.95
CA MET A 1 25.47 -8.47 -41.09
C MET A 1 26.81 -7.85 -40.73
N THR A 2 27.88 -8.30 -41.36
CA THR A 2 29.20 -7.66 -41.29
C THR A 2 29.10 -6.29 -41.98
N PRO A 3 29.43 -5.17 -41.32
CA PRO A 3 29.46 -3.88 -42.01
C PRO A 3 30.64 -3.87 -42.98
N SER A 4 30.33 -3.56 -44.24
CA SER A 4 31.26 -3.26 -45.32
C SER A 4 32.34 -2.28 -44.84
N LYS A 5 33.61 -2.55 -45.18
CA LYS A 5 34.73 -1.61 -45.02
C LYS A 5 34.37 -0.28 -45.68
N ALA A 6 34.10 0.76 -44.88
CA ALA A 6 33.80 2.11 -45.38
C ALA A 6 35.09 2.93 -45.48
N THR A 7 35.29 3.53 -46.64
CA THR A 7 36.39 4.45 -46.98
C THR A 7 36.24 5.79 -46.24
N ASN A 8 37.35 6.29 -45.69
CA ASN A 8 37.44 7.52 -44.89
C ASN A 8 37.13 8.78 -45.71
N SER A 9 35.94 9.37 -45.55
CA SER A 9 35.69 10.78 -45.86
C SER A 9 35.09 11.47 -44.63
N ASP A 10 35.61 12.65 -44.28
CA ASP A 10 35.26 13.42 -43.07
C ASP A 10 33.84 14.03 -43.09
N ASP A 11 33.01 13.68 -44.06
CA ASP A 11 31.66 14.25 -44.26
C ASP A 11 30.56 13.18 -44.41
N GLU A 12 30.89 11.90 -44.17
CA GLU A 12 29.93 10.80 -44.30
C GLU A 12 28.95 10.73 -43.12
N MET A 13 27.66 10.63 -43.42
CA MET A 13 26.62 10.33 -42.43
C MET A 13 26.69 8.86 -42.04
N ARG A 14 26.80 8.57 -40.74
CA ARG A 14 26.78 7.21 -40.19
C ARG A 14 25.53 6.98 -39.36
N GLU A 15 25.11 5.72 -39.29
CA GLU A 15 23.97 5.28 -38.49
C GLU A 15 24.38 4.07 -37.64
N ALA A 16 24.09 4.14 -36.34
CA ALA A 16 24.22 3.04 -35.42
C ALA A 16 22.94 2.95 -34.60
N TRP A 17 22.29 1.78 -34.56
CA TRP A 17 21.15 1.52 -33.66
C TRP A 17 20.04 2.59 -33.69
N GLY A 18 19.71 3.13 -34.87
CA GLY A 18 18.70 4.18 -35.04
C GLY A 18 19.12 5.59 -34.58
N TYR A 19 20.42 5.82 -34.39
CA TYR A 19 21.01 7.14 -34.14
C TYR A 19 21.92 7.52 -35.32
N ARG A 20 21.67 8.69 -35.92
CA ARG A 20 22.39 9.21 -37.09
C ARG A 20 23.27 10.39 -36.71
N PHE A 21 24.50 10.39 -37.20
CA PHE A 21 25.47 11.46 -36.92
C PHE A 21 26.46 11.63 -38.08
N LYS A 22 27.11 12.80 -38.10
CA LYS A 22 28.14 13.14 -39.08
C LYS A 22 29.49 12.76 -38.51
N TRP A 23 30.28 11.97 -39.25
CA TRP A 23 31.65 11.65 -38.85
C TRP A 23 32.53 12.91 -38.86
N THR A 24 33.50 13.00 -37.96
CA THR A 24 34.44 14.13 -37.85
C THR A 24 35.84 13.61 -37.51
N LYS A 25 36.86 14.45 -37.68
CA LYS A 25 38.25 14.14 -37.30
C LYS A 25 38.46 13.80 -35.81
N ASP A 26 37.54 14.19 -34.93
CA ASP A 26 37.63 13.89 -33.49
C ASP A 26 37.15 12.47 -33.16
N HIS A 27 36.42 11.83 -34.08
CA HIS A 27 35.96 10.46 -33.93
C HIS A 27 37.11 9.47 -34.01
N GLN A 28 36.97 8.36 -33.29
CA GLN A 28 38.00 7.33 -33.18
C GLN A 28 37.55 6.06 -33.89
N THR A 29 38.39 5.55 -34.77
CA THR A 29 38.27 4.21 -35.37
C THR A 29 38.69 3.14 -34.37
N PRO A 30 38.24 1.87 -34.53
CA PRO A 30 38.67 0.76 -33.67
C PRO A 30 40.19 0.66 -33.53
N GLU A 31 40.93 0.87 -34.62
CA GLU A 31 42.39 0.81 -34.64
C GLU A 31 43.04 1.92 -33.80
N GLN A 32 42.42 3.11 -33.73
CA GLN A 32 42.96 4.25 -32.98
C GLN A 32 42.81 4.07 -31.47
N TYR A 33 41.69 3.51 -30.99
CA TYR A 33 41.47 3.34 -29.55
C TYR A 33 41.80 1.93 -29.03
N ASP A 34 42.21 0.98 -29.88
CA ASP A 34 42.40 -0.42 -29.47
C ASP A 34 43.38 -0.58 -28.30
N HIS A 35 44.44 0.24 -28.29
CA HIS A 35 45.42 0.29 -27.20
C HIS A 35 44.79 0.55 -25.82
N LEU A 36 43.66 1.27 -25.76
CA LEU A 36 42.93 1.57 -24.52
C LEU A 36 42.23 0.35 -23.91
N LYS A 37 42.09 -0.75 -24.65
CA LYS A 37 41.62 -2.04 -24.10
C LYS A 37 42.70 -2.73 -23.27
N HIS A 38 43.94 -2.30 -23.43
CA HIS A 38 45.13 -2.88 -22.81
C HIS A 38 45.82 -1.91 -21.83
N SER A 39 45.24 -0.75 -21.57
CA SER A 39 45.63 0.17 -20.51
C SER A 39 44.53 0.30 -19.46
N CYS A 40 44.92 0.66 -18.23
CA CYS A 40 44.01 0.88 -17.12
C CYS A 40 44.68 1.76 -16.06
N ASP A 41 43.89 2.26 -15.12
CA ASP A 41 44.38 2.88 -13.87
C ASP A 41 45.16 1.88 -13.01
N THR A 42 46.48 1.85 -13.22
CA THR A 42 47.44 1.01 -12.48
C THR A 42 47.68 1.54 -11.08
N LEU A 43 47.74 2.86 -10.90
CA LEU A 43 47.99 3.47 -9.59
C LEU A 43 46.87 3.15 -8.59
N GLY A 44 45.60 3.32 -9.00
CA GLY A 44 44.46 2.98 -8.15
C GLY A 44 44.35 1.49 -7.83
N GLU A 45 44.73 0.61 -8.78
CA GLU A 45 44.77 -0.84 -8.55
C GLU A 45 45.88 -1.24 -7.58
N GLU A 46 47.12 -0.76 -7.79
CA GLU A 46 48.25 -1.03 -6.90
C GLU A 46 47.93 -0.57 -5.48
N CYS A 47 47.34 0.62 -5.31
CA CYS A 47 46.92 1.12 -4.00
C CYS A 47 45.83 0.25 -3.38
N ALA A 48 44.82 -0.18 -4.14
CA ALA A 48 43.77 -1.07 -3.64
C ALA A 48 44.32 -2.44 -3.21
N VAL A 49 45.27 -3.00 -3.96
CA VAL A 49 45.92 -4.27 -3.63
C VAL A 49 46.78 -4.12 -2.37
N LEU A 50 47.62 -3.08 -2.30
CA LEU A 50 48.46 -2.78 -1.14
C LEU A 50 47.64 -2.64 0.15
N LEU A 51 46.54 -1.87 0.13
CA LEU A 51 45.65 -1.72 1.28
C LEU A 51 44.98 -3.04 1.68
N ASN A 52 44.70 -3.94 0.72
CA ASN A 52 44.19 -5.27 1.00
C ASN A 52 45.24 -6.23 1.58
N GLU A 53 46.51 -6.05 1.25
CA GLU A 53 47.62 -6.84 1.77
C GLU A 53 48.07 -6.37 3.16
N MET A 54 48.18 -5.06 3.37
CA MET A 54 48.55 -4.45 4.65
C MET A 54 47.45 -4.64 5.70
N TYR A 55 46.19 -4.52 5.28
CA TYR A 55 45.03 -4.55 6.18
C TYR A 55 43.98 -5.57 5.71
N PRO A 56 44.28 -6.89 5.74
CA PRO A 56 43.42 -7.92 5.16
C PRO A 56 42.04 -8.01 5.85
N PRO A 57 40.97 -8.39 5.11
CA PRO A 57 39.64 -8.53 5.68
C PRO A 57 39.57 -9.65 6.73
N GLU A 58 38.93 -9.42 7.88
CA GLU A 58 38.76 -10.43 8.94
C GLU A 58 38.09 -11.72 8.38
N PRO A 59 38.57 -12.93 8.76
CA PRO A 59 37.95 -14.18 8.36
C PRO A 59 36.52 -14.31 8.93
N LYS A 60 35.62 -14.95 8.16
CA LYS A 60 34.20 -15.08 8.50
C LYS A 60 33.91 -15.77 9.85
N SER A 61 34.83 -16.59 10.36
CA SER A 61 34.68 -17.26 11.67
C SER A 61 34.66 -16.26 12.84
N SER A 62 35.47 -15.21 12.78
CA SER A 62 35.58 -14.18 13.83
C SER A 62 34.41 -13.19 13.89
N GLN A 63 33.57 -13.13 12.86
CA GLN A 63 32.36 -12.27 12.84
C GLN A 63 31.16 -12.93 13.53
N GLN A 64 31.16 -14.26 13.70
CA GLN A 64 30.13 -14.96 14.49
C GLN A 64 30.45 -14.96 15.99
N ASP A 65 31.73 -15.06 16.38
CA ASP A 65 32.12 -15.17 17.79
C ASP A 65 32.02 -13.85 18.59
N LYS A 66 32.13 -12.69 17.94
CA LYS A 66 31.97 -11.37 18.59
C LYS A 66 30.50 -11.01 18.94
N GLN A 67 29.52 -11.84 18.56
CA GLN A 67 28.11 -11.68 18.99
C GLN A 67 27.79 -12.40 20.31
N THR A 68 28.70 -13.23 20.82
CA THR A 68 28.45 -14.08 22.01
C THR A 68 29.33 -13.79 23.22
N SER A 69 30.30 -12.88 23.15
CA SER A 69 31.15 -12.51 24.30
C SER A 69 31.07 -11.02 24.64
N ASN A 70 30.00 -10.62 25.34
CA ASN A 70 30.03 -9.46 26.22
C ASN A 70 29.17 -9.76 27.45
N THR A 71 29.70 -10.61 28.33
CA THR A 71 29.29 -10.67 29.74
C THR A 71 30.52 -10.40 30.60
N THR A 72 30.29 -9.57 31.62
CA THR A 72 31.12 -9.26 32.81
C THR A 72 32.43 -8.47 32.64
N SER A 73 32.35 -7.16 32.94
CA SER A 73 33.29 -6.44 33.82
C SER A 73 32.57 -5.26 34.50
N PRO A 74 32.78 -5.00 35.80
CA PRO A 74 32.20 -3.87 36.52
C PRO A 74 33.17 -2.68 36.47
N ASP A 75 32.78 -1.58 35.82
CA ASP A 75 33.13 -0.22 36.24
C ASP A 75 32.48 0.83 35.33
N GLY A 76 32.01 1.91 35.95
CA GLY A 76 31.15 2.91 35.34
C GLY A 76 31.82 3.75 34.25
N ALA A 77 31.42 3.52 33.00
CA ALA A 77 31.44 4.53 31.94
C ALA A 77 30.39 4.17 30.87
N LYS A 78 29.54 5.13 30.48
CA LYS A 78 28.47 4.96 29.49
C LYS A 78 29.01 4.38 28.17
N PRO A 79 28.45 3.30 27.60
CA PRO A 79 28.82 2.86 26.27
C PRO A 79 28.04 3.68 25.22
N GLY A 80 28.76 4.48 24.45
CA GLY A 80 28.25 5.08 23.23
C GLY A 80 27.96 3.99 22.19
N ASN A 81 26.77 4.06 21.59
CA ASN A 81 26.41 3.30 20.39
C ASN A 81 27.44 3.53 19.29
N LYS A 82 28.35 2.58 19.05
CA LYS A 82 29.09 2.49 17.79
C LYS A 82 28.69 1.17 17.12
N ALA A 83 27.97 1.30 16.00
CA ALA A 83 27.74 0.21 15.07
C ALA A 83 29.07 -0.46 14.66
N PRO A 84 29.08 -1.75 14.26
CA PRO A 84 30.30 -2.40 13.80
C PRO A 84 30.93 -1.61 12.64
N LYS A 85 32.18 -1.18 12.79
CA LYS A 85 32.95 -0.44 11.78
C LYS A 85 33.05 -1.33 10.53
N TRP A 86 32.37 -0.96 9.46
CA TRP A 86 32.50 -1.60 8.15
C TRP A 86 33.89 -1.26 7.58
N ARG A 87 34.57 -2.22 6.93
CA ARG A 87 35.84 -1.96 6.25
C ARG A 87 35.60 -1.14 4.99
N ASP A 88 36.21 0.04 4.90
CA ASP A 88 36.16 0.97 3.77
C ASP A 88 37.59 1.28 3.30
N LEU A 89 37.92 0.93 2.05
CA LEU A 89 39.28 1.12 1.51
C LEU A 89 39.66 2.59 1.41
N TYR A 90 38.70 3.49 1.24
CA TYR A 90 38.99 4.92 1.20
C TYR A 90 39.36 5.44 2.60
N GLU A 91 38.68 4.99 3.66
CA GLU A 91 39.06 5.36 5.03
C GLU A 91 40.47 4.83 5.38
N LEU A 92 40.78 3.59 5.03
CA LEU A 92 42.13 3.04 5.21
C LEU A 92 43.19 3.80 4.41
N PHE A 93 42.87 4.19 3.18
CA PHE A 93 43.74 5.04 2.38
C PHE A 93 44.02 6.37 3.09
N LEU A 94 42.99 7.05 3.61
CA LEU A 94 43.16 8.30 4.36
C LEU A 94 44.03 8.10 5.61
N GLU A 95 43.86 6.99 6.33
CA GLU A 95 44.62 6.68 7.55
C GLU A 95 46.10 6.36 7.25
N HIS A 96 46.40 5.75 6.11
CA HIS A 96 47.72 5.11 5.85
C HIS A 96 48.46 5.61 4.59
N HIS A 97 48.02 6.70 3.97
CA HIS A 97 48.62 7.18 2.71
C HIS A 97 50.12 7.53 2.79
N THR A 98 50.64 7.83 3.98
CA THR A 98 52.07 8.13 4.22
C THR A 98 52.95 6.89 4.39
N GLU A 99 52.36 5.69 4.50
CA GLU A 99 53.09 4.46 4.83
C GLU A 99 53.76 3.80 3.61
N HIS A 100 53.38 4.18 2.38
CA HIS A 100 53.93 3.58 1.17
C HIS A 100 54.03 4.59 0.00
N PRO A 101 55.13 4.60 -0.80
CA PRO A 101 55.33 5.57 -1.87
C PRO A 101 54.19 5.63 -2.90
N LYS A 102 53.56 4.49 -3.21
CA LYS A 102 52.41 4.45 -4.13
C LYS A 102 51.14 5.08 -3.55
N LEU A 103 50.88 4.90 -2.25
CA LEU A 103 49.75 5.55 -1.59
C LEU A 103 49.98 7.06 -1.52
N GLN A 104 51.23 7.49 -1.28
CA GLN A 104 51.61 8.89 -1.33
C GLN A 104 51.48 9.47 -2.75
N GLN A 105 51.89 8.73 -3.78
CA GLN A 105 51.72 9.15 -5.18
C GLN A 105 50.23 9.37 -5.52
N LEU A 106 49.35 8.44 -5.13
CA LEU A 106 47.91 8.61 -5.33
C LEU A 106 47.36 9.79 -4.52
N TRP A 107 47.86 10.00 -3.30
CA TRP A 107 47.51 11.14 -2.46
C TRP A 107 47.86 12.48 -3.14
N GLU A 108 49.07 12.59 -3.69
CA GLU A 108 49.52 13.79 -4.42
C GLU A 108 48.68 14.04 -5.68
N GLU A 109 48.36 12.99 -6.44
CA GLU A 109 47.50 13.09 -7.64
C GLU A 109 46.11 13.65 -7.30
N ILE A 110 45.43 13.07 -6.32
CA ILE A 110 44.02 13.41 -6.04
C ILE A 110 43.87 14.70 -5.23
N ASN A 111 44.91 15.12 -4.50
CA ASN A 111 44.91 16.37 -3.73
C ASN A 111 45.36 17.57 -4.59
N THR A 112 45.78 17.31 -5.84
CA THR A 112 46.07 18.35 -6.83
C THR A 112 44.83 18.63 -7.67
N THR A 113 44.34 19.87 -7.63
CA THR A 113 43.24 20.29 -8.51
C THR A 113 43.79 20.62 -9.90
N PRO A 114 43.31 19.98 -10.98
CA PRO A 114 43.79 20.29 -12.33
C PRO A 114 43.55 21.75 -12.71
N GLU A 115 44.49 22.36 -13.44
CA GLU A 115 44.44 23.79 -13.82
C GLU A 115 43.20 24.18 -14.64
N TRP A 116 42.61 23.22 -15.36
CA TRP A 116 41.41 23.45 -16.18
C TRP A 116 40.10 23.43 -15.39
N VAL A 117 40.13 23.21 -14.07
CA VAL A 117 38.93 23.18 -13.22
C VAL A 117 38.50 24.59 -12.82
N ASP A 118 37.36 25.02 -13.33
CA ASP A 118 36.63 26.19 -12.85
C ASP A 118 35.47 25.73 -11.94
N TRP A 119 35.58 26.02 -10.63
CA TRP A 119 34.58 25.59 -9.65
C TRP A 119 33.18 26.20 -9.87
N ASP A 120 33.07 27.39 -10.44
CA ASP A 120 31.78 27.99 -10.78
C ASP A 120 31.16 27.27 -11.98
N GLN A 121 31.98 26.85 -12.94
CA GLN A 121 31.55 25.97 -14.02
C GLN A 121 31.08 24.61 -13.51
N ILE A 122 31.81 24.00 -12.57
CA ILE A 122 31.41 22.73 -11.94
C ILE A 122 30.05 22.90 -11.23
N ALA A 123 29.85 23.98 -10.48
CA ALA A 123 28.58 24.26 -9.80
C ALA A 123 27.40 24.30 -10.79
N ARG A 124 27.55 25.02 -11.91
CA ARG A 124 26.52 25.08 -12.96
C ARG A 124 26.30 23.72 -13.62
N GLY A 125 27.36 22.93 -13.82
CA GLY A 125 27.29 21.57 -14.33
C GLY A 125 26.47 20.66 -13.42
N GLN A 126 26.63 20.79 -12.10
CA GLN A 126 25.85 20.04 -11.11
C GLN A 126 24.36 20.37 -11.15
N ASP A 127 24.00 21.64 -11.37
CA ASP A 127 22.60 22.07 -11.51
C ASP A 127 21.88 21.44 -12.70
N VAL A 128 22.59 21.10 -13.79
CA VAL A 128 21.99 20.51 -15.00
C VAL A 128 21.22 19.22 -14.70
N LEU A 129 21.77 18.35 -13.84
CA LEU A 129 21.10 17.09 -13.47
C LEU A 129 19.74 17.36 -12.81
N TYR A 130 19.68 18.31 -11.88
CA TYR A 130 18.49 18.63 -11.11
C TYR A 130 17.50 19.49 -11.89
N ARG A 131 17.99 20.35 -12.79
CA ARG A 131 17.16 21.15 -13.72
C ARG A 131 16.28 20.23 -14.56
N TYR A 132 16.84 19.13 -15.07
CA TYR A 132 16.11 18.15 -15.87
C TYR A 132 15.72 16.89 -15.08
N GLY A 133 15.69 16.95 -13.74
CA GLY A 133 15.62 15.82 -12.81
C GLY A 133 14.95 14.54 -13.32
N GLY A 134 13.62 14.51 -13.37
CA GLY A 134 12.84 13.36 -13.85
C GLY A 134 13.27 12.82 -15.23
N ALA A 135 13.53 13.69 -16.20
CA ALA A 135 14.02 13.28 -17.53
C ALA A 135 15.46 12.75 -17.49
N ALA A 136 16.33 13.37 -16.71
CA ALA A 136 17.72 12.94 -16.56
C ALA A 136 17.81 11.57 -15.87
N PHE A 137 17.07 11.35 -14.78
CA PHE A 137 17.02 10.05 -14.09
C PHE A 137 16.34 8.96 -14.94
N THR A 138 15.34 9.31 -15.74
CA THR A 138 14.76 8.40 -16.75
C THR A 138 15.83 8.00 -17.76
N GLY A 139 16.61 8.96 -18.25
CA GLY A 139 17.76 8.74 -19.13
C GLY A 139 18.82 7.83 -18.55
N LEU A 140 19.29 8.15 -17.35
CA LEU A 140 20.30 7.37 -16.63
C LEU A 140 19.87 5.93 -16.40
N THR A 141 18.58 5.72 -16.12
CA THR A 141 18.03 4.39 -15.89
C THR A 141 17.90 3.59 -17.19
N TYR A 142 17.14 4.11 -18.16
CA TYR A 142 16.72 3.29 -19.28
C TYR A 142 17.64 3.40 -20.49
N GLN A 143 18.36 4.50 -20.66
CA GLN A 143 19.33 4.62 -21.74
C GLN A 143 20.74 4.29 -21.26
N SER A 144 21.20 4.93 -20.19
CA SER A 144 22.57 4.74 -19.74
C SER A 144 22.78 3.36 -19.12
N LEU A 145 21.97 2.97 -18.14
CA LEU A 145 22.14 1.68 -17.47
C LEU A 145 21.64 0.51 -18.32
N VAL A 146 20.37 0.52 -18.79
CA VAL A 146 19.84 -0.58 -19.62
C VAL A 146 20.51 -0.62 -20.99
N GLY A 147 20.56 0.50 -21.72
CA GLY A 147 21.22 0.57 -23.03
C GLY A 147 22.72 0.31 -22.96
N GLY A 148 23.41 0.78 -21.91
CA GLY A 148 24.84 0.53 -21.70
C GLY A 148 25.23 -0.94 -21.56
N THR A 149 24.29 -1.83 -21.21
CA THR A 149 24.53 -3.29 -21.21
C THR A 149 24.86 -3.85 -22.60
N ALA A 150 24.59 -3.09 -23.67
CA ALA A 150 24.96 -3.44 -25.04
C ALA A 150 26.48 -3.50 -25.27
N GLY A 151 27.29 -2.84 -24.44
CA GLY A 151 28.73 -3.00 -24.44
C GLY A 151 29.14 -4.40 -23.96
N ALA A 152 29.43 -5.32 -24.89
CA ALA A 152 29.64 -6.74 -24.59
C ALA A 152 30.72 -6.99 -23.52
N ARG A 153 31.84 -6.24 -23.58
CA ARG A 153 32.93 -6.35 -22.61
C ARG A 153 32.48 -5.98 -21.20
N VAL A 154 31.82 -4.83 -21.07
CA VAL A 154 31.30 -4.34 -19.79
C VAL A 154 30.29 -5.32 -19.23
N ALA A 155 29.36 -5.82 -20.05
CA ALA A 155 28.39 -6.84 -19.65
C ALA A 155 29.05 -8.14 -19.18
N GLU A 156 30.19 -8.53 -19.78
CA GLU A 156 30.96 -9.69 -19.35
C GLU A 156 31.56 -9.48 -17.96
N VAL A 157 32.23 -8.35 -17.72
CA VAL A 157 32.79 -8.01 -16.39
C VAL A 157 31.69 -7.97 -15.33
N LEU A 158 30.56 -7.32 -15.62
CA LEU A 158 29.40 -7.27 -14.70
C LEU A 158 28.83 -8.66 -14.40
N GLY A 159 28.76 -9.54 -15.40
CA GLY A 159 28.30 -10.92 -15.22
C GLY A 159 29.22 -11.74 -14.32
N ARG A 160 30.54 -11.48 -14.33
CA ARG A 160 31.54 -12.21 -13.53
C ARG A 160 31.60 -11.78 -12.07
N THR A 161 31.06 -10.60 -11.73
CA THR A 161 31.01 -10.11 -10.35
C THR A 161 29.72 -10.50 -9.62
N GLY A 162 28.73 -11.07 -10.34
CA GLY A 162 27.45 -11.49 -9.78
C GLY A 162 26.51 -10.33 -9.39
N GLY A 163 26.87 -9.07 -9.71
CA GLY A 163 26.13 -7.88 -9.29
C GLY A 163 24.77 -7.68 -9.96
N PHE A 164 24.55 -8.30 -11.13
CA PHE A 164 23.37 -8.08 -11.99
C PHE A 164 22.36 -9.25 -11.99
N ASN A 165 22.37 -10.06 -10.93
CA ASN A 165 21.28 -10.99 -10.67
C ASN A 165 20.05 -10.24 -10.15
N VAL A 166 18.85 -10.77 -10.42
CA VAL A 166 17.56 -10.14 -10.09
C VAL A 166 17.44 -9.77 -8.60
N ASP A 167 18.11 -10.50 -7.71
CA ASP A 167 18.07 -10.26 -6.25
C ASP A 167 19.08 -9.21 -5.74
N THR A 168 20.11 -8.88 -6.53
CA THR A 168 21.16 -7.94 -6.13
C THR A 168 21.15 -6.65 -6.94
N VAL A 169 20.61 -6.69 -8.16
CA VAL A 169 20.68 -5.59 -9.12
C VAL A 169 20.00 -4.33 -8.59
N PHE A 170 18.87 -4.44 -7.89
CA PHE A 170 18.17 -3.26 -7.32
C PHE A 170 19.04 -2.51 -6.30
N ARG A 171 19.75 -3.24 -5.42
CA ARG A 171 20.68 -2.62 -4.48
C ARG A 171 21.86 -1.96 -5.20
N ARG A 172 22.42 -2.60 -6.23
CA ARG A 172 23.49 -2.01 -7.06
C ARG A 172 23.02 -0.75 -7.80
N MET A 173 21.77 -0.70 -8.21
CA MET A 173 21.16 0.50 -8.79
C MET A 173 21.09 1.63 -7.76
N LEU A 174 20.62 1.36 -6.54
CA LEU A 174 20.61 2.37 -5.47
C LEU A 174 22.01 2.86 -5.11
N GLU A 175 23.02 1.99 -5.08
CA GLU A 175 24.42 2.37 -4.89
C GLU A 175 24.91 3.30 -6.01
N THR A 176 24.53 3.02 -7.26
CA THR A 176 24.82 3.90 -8.41
C THR A 176 24.09 5.24 -8.26
N THR A 177 22.81 5.24 -7.86
CA THR A 177 22.04 6.47 -7.61
C THR A 177 22.67 7.33 -6.52
N ILE A 178 23.20 6.74 -5.46
CA ILE A 178 23.96 7.45 -4.42
C ILE A 178 25.21 8.11 -5.00
N TYR A 179 25.99 7.37 -5.77
CA TYR A 179 27.18 7.92 -6.42
C TYR A 179 26.85 9.19 -7.22
N PHE A 180 25.80 9.15 -8.04
CA PHE A 180 25.35 10.31 -8.81
C PHE A 180 24.94 11.49 -7.94
N VAL A 181 24.24 11.23 -6.85
CA VAL A 181 23.79 12.30 -5.95
C VAL A 181 24.95 12.91 -5.19
N ASP A 182 25.90 12.10 -4.73
CA ASP A 182 27.09 12.59 -4.03
C ASP A 182 27.95 13.48 -4.95
N VAL A 183 28.21 13.06 -6.20
CA VAL A 183 29.06 13.85 -7.14
C VAL A 183 28.35 15.08 -7.71
N THR A 184 27.03 15.17 -7.60
CA THR A 184 26.26 16.32 -8.12
C THR A 184 25.64 17.20 -7.04
N GLU A 185 25.81 16.87 -5.76
CA GLU A 185 25.17 17.60 -4.65
C GLU A 185 25.56 19.08 -4.59
N SER A 186 26.86 19.34 -4.57
CA SER A 186 27.46 20.66 -4.43
C SER A 186 28.96 20.61 -4.76
N VAL A 187 29.56 21.78 -4.97
CA VAL A 187 31.00 21.90 -5.17
C VAL A 187 31.78 21.35 -3.97
N ASP A 188 31.32 21.63 -2.74
CA ASP A 188 31.95 21.13 -1.52
C ASP A 188 31.90 19.59 -1.42
N SER A 189 30.90 18.96 -2.03
CA SER A 189 30.84 17.49 -2.10
C SER A 189 31.93 16.91 -3.01
N LEU A 190 32.32 17.62 -4.08
CA LEU A 190 33.36 17.19 -5.03
C LEU A 190 34.77 17.63 -4.67
N LYS A 191 34.91 18.66 -3.83
CA LYS A 191 36.21 19.05 -3.28
C LYS A 191 36.76 17.95 -2.37
N PHE A 192 38.07 17.99 -2.17
CA PHE A 192 38.77 17.07 -1.28
C PHE A 192 38.09 17.01 0.11
N GLY A 193 37.87 15.80 0.62
CA GLY A 193 37.15 15.55 1.87
C GLY A 193 35.61 15.55 1.76
N GLY A 194 35.06 15.96 0.62
CA GLY A 194 33.63 15.90 0.32
C GLY A 194 33.12 14.47 0.04
N ARG A 195 31.80 14.27 0.10
CA ARG A 195 31.17 12.96 -0.09
C ARG A 195 31.27 12.45 -1.53
N GLY A 196 31.07 13.32 -2.51
CA GLY A 196 31.26 13.04 -3.94
C GLY A 196 32.68 12.61 -4.26
N PHE A 197 33.66 13.33 -3.73
CA PHE A 197 35.07 12.96 -3.85
C PHE A 197 35.35 11.57 -3.25
N ALA A 198 34.89 11.33 -2.02
CA ALA A 198 35.01 10.03 -1.37
C ALA A 198 34.35 8.90 -2.18
N SER A 199 33.16 9.14 -2.73
CA SER A 199 32.44 8.19 -3.59
C SER A 199 33.22 7.87 -4.88
N CYS A 200 33.86 8.85 -5.53
CA CYS A 200 34.79 8.60 -6.64
C CYS A 200 35.94 7.68 -6.23
N MET A 201 36.59 7.97 -5.10
CA MET A 201 37.71 7.15 -4.63
C MET A 201 37.30 5.72 -4.27
N LYS A 202 36.14 5.55 -3.62
CA LYS A 202 35.59 4.22 -3.31
C LYS A 202 35.33 3.40 -4.56
N VAL A 203 34.77 4.01 -5.60
CA VAL A 203 34.52 3.32 -6.88
C VAL A 203 35.84 3.05 -7.62
N ARG A 204 36.83 3.95 -7.59
CA ARG A 204 38.17 3.74 -8.15
C ARG A 204 38.87 2.52 -7.52
N PHE A 205 38.85 2.41 -6.19
CA PHE A 205 39.39 1.24 -5.48
C PHE A 205 38.59 -0.04 -5.73
N LEU A 206 37.26 0.06 -5.86
CA LEU A 206 36.42 -1.06 -6.26
C LEU A 206 36.80 -1.58 -7.65
N HIS A 207 37.03 -0.69 -8.62
CA HIS A 207 37.46 -1.05 -9.98
C HIS A 207 38.80 -1.80 -9.95
N GLY A 208 39.80 -1.29 -9.24
CA GLY A 208 41.09 -1.97 -9.06
C GLY A 208 40.93 -3.36 -8.42
N THR A 209 40.12 -3.46 -7.35
CA THR A 209 39.88 -4.74 -6.65
C THR A 209 39.18 -5.76 -7.56
N VAL A 210 38.19 -5.34 -8.35
CA VAL A 210 37.48 -6.22 -9.29
C VAL A 210 38.40 -6.68 -10.41
N ARG A 211 39.18 -5.76 -10.99
CA ARG A 211 40.14 -6.06 -12.06
C ARG A 211 41.17 -7.08 -11.59
N HIS A 212 41.84 -6.78 -10.48
CA HIS A 212 42.84 -7.67 -9.89
C HIS A 212 42.27 -9.07 -9.64
N ARG A 213 41.05 -9.15 -9.10
CA ARG A 213 40.40 -10.43 -8.81
C ARG A 213 40.06 -11.23 -10.07
N ILE A 214 39.54 -10.58 -11.12
CA ILE A 214 39.22 -11.26 -12.38
C ILE A 214 40.50 -11.79 -13.02
N LEU A 215 41.59 -10.99 -13.04
CA LEU A 215 42.88 -11.40 -13.57
C LEU A 215 43.48 -12.58 -12.80
N GLN A 216 43.43 -12.56 -11.46
CA GLN A 216 43.85 -13.71 -10.64
C GLN A 216 43.05 -14.98 -10.95
N LEU A 217 41.73 -14.86 -11.13
CA LEU A 217 40.87 -16.00 -11.47
C LEU A 217 41.11 -16.50 -12.88
N ALA A 218 41.36 -15.61 -13.84
CA ALA A 218 41.71 -15.95 -15.21
C ALA A 218 43.06 -16.69 -15.28
N ALA A 219 44.06 -16.25 -14.50
CA ALA A 219 45.35 -16.94 -14.41
C ALA A 219 45.20 -18.38 -13.87
N LYS A 220 44.33 -18.60 -12.87
CA LYS A 220 44.04 -19.93 -12.32
C LYS A 220 43.12 -20.78 -13.20
N ARG A 221 42.22 -20.13 -13.95
CA ARG A 221 41.22 -20.76 -14.82
C ARG A 221 41.10 -19.94 -16.10
N PRO A 222 41.88 -20.22 -17.15
CA PRO A 222 41.88 -19.44 -18.40
C PRO A 222 40.50 -19.36 -19.06
N SER A 223 39.63 -20.36 -18.85
CA SER A 223 38.25 -20.34 -19.34
C SER A 223 37.32 -19.33 -18.61
N TYR A 224 37.79 -18.67 -17.55
CA TYR A 224 36.98 -17.76 -16.74
C TYR A 224 36.79 -16.39 -17.40
N PHE A 225 37.85 -15.82 -17.97
CA PHE A 225 37.84 -14.53 -18.65
C PHE A 225 38.99 -14.48 -19.67
N SER A 226 38.70 -14.11 -20.92
CA SER A 226 39.70 -14.04 -21.99
C SER A 226 40.19 -12.60 -22.17
N VAL A 227 41.37 -12.31 -21.64
CA VAL A 227 42.03 -11.00 -21.78
C VAL A 227 42.41 -10.71 -23.24
N GLU A 228 42.77 -11.74 -24.00
CA GLU A 228 43.08 -11.61 -25.43
C GLU A 228 41.87 -11.09 -26.23
N LYS A 229 40.67 -11.64 -25.98
CA LYS A 229 39.46 -11.28 -26.72
C LYS A 229 38.80 -10.01 -26.20
N LEU A 230 38.85 -9.76 -24.89
CA LEU A 230 38.07 -8.72 -24.22
C LEU A 230 38.92 -7.59 -23.66
N GLY A 231 40.25 -7.64 -23.79
CA GLY A 231 41.14 -6.70 -23.12
C GLY A 231 41.19 -6.91 -21.60
N ILE A 232 41.86 -5.99 -20.92
CA ILE A 232 41.94 -5.96 -19.46
C ILE A 232 40.54 -5.60 -18.90
N PRO A 233 40.04 -6.28 -17.84
CA PRO A 233 38.73 -5.95 -17.28
C PRO A 233 38.74 -4.54 -16.64
N ILE A 234 37.72 -3.73 -16.93
CA ILE A 234 37.67 -2.32 -16.47
C ILE A 234 38.91 -1.57 -16.97
N ASN A 235 39.17 -1.66 -18.28
CA ASN A 235 40.23 -0.91 -18.95
C ASN A 235 39.84 0.56 -19.14
N ASP A 236 40.75 1.36 -19.69
CA ASP A 236 40.51 2.78 -19.94
C ASP A 236 39.36 3.01 -20.91
N LEU A 237 39.21 2.16 -21.94
CA LEU A 237 38.11 2.26 -22.90
C LEU A 237 36.74 2.01 -22.25
N ASP A 238 36.64 1.01 -21.37
CA ASP A 238 35.43 0.71 -20.60
C ASP A 238 35.08 1.86 -19.64
N SER A 239 36.11 2.49 -19.04
CA SER A 239 35.95 3.63 -18.13
C SER A 239 35.51 4.89 -18.88
N ILE A 240 36.13 5.19 -20.04
CA ILE A 240 35.71 6.25 -20.96
C ILE A 240 34.28 6.03 -21.42
N GLY A 241 33.93 4.79 -21.79
CA GLY A 241 32.57 4.43 -22.18
C GLY A 241 31.56 4.68 -21.06
N THR A 242 31.92 4.35 -19.82
CA THR A 242 31.07 4.62 -18.65
C THR A 242 30.87 6.12 -18.44
N ILE A 243 31.92 6.94 -18.52
CA ILE A 243 31.79 8.40 -18.42
C ILE A 243 30.96 8.96 -19.59
N ALA A 244 31.18 8.49 -20.83
CA ALA A 244 30.46 8.93 -22.02
C ALA A 244 28.96 8.58 -21.95
N VAL A 245 28.61 7.42 -21.40
CA VAL A 245 27.22 6.98 -21.22
C VAL A 245 26.48 7.79 -20.15
N ASN A 246 27.20 8.32 -19.16
CA ASN A 246 26.62 9.15 -18.09
C ASN A 246 26.66 10.66 -18.39
N CYS A 247 27.53 11.09 -19.31
CA CYS A 247 27.69 12.47 -19.75
C CYS A 247 27.07 12.71 -21.14
N ALA A 248 27.78 12.27 -22.19
CA ALA A 248 27.47 12.57 -23.57
C ALA A 248 26.14 11.96 -24.04
N THR A 249 25.85 10.72 -23.63
CA THR A 249 24.60 10.06 -24.00
C THR A 249 23.38 10.79 -23.44
N ILE A 250 23.50 11.40 -22.26
CA ILE A 250 22.43 12.22 -21.69
C ILE A 250 22.18 13.47 -22.55
N ILE A 251 23.24 14.14 -22.99
CA ILE A 251 23.19 15.36 -23.80
C ILE A 251 22.60 15.11 -25.19
N TRP A 252 23.15 14.14 -25.93
CA TRP A 252 22.88 14.01 -27.37
C TRP A 252 21.87 12.93 -27.73
N GLN A 253 21.51 12.03 -26.80
CA GLN A 253 20.51 11.01 -27.08
C GLN A 253 19.33 11.06 -26.10
N SER A 254 19.57 11.08 -24.80
CA SER A 254 18.51 10.91 -23.78
C SER A 254 17.51 12.05 -23.75
N LEU A 255 18.01 13.26 -23.46
CA LEU A 255 17.13 14.43 -23.37
C LEU A 255 16.49 14.73 -24.74
N PRO A 256 17.21 14.66 -25.88
CA PRO A 256 16.60 14.86 -27.19
C PRO A 256 15.50 13.83 -27.52
N ARG A 257 15.67 12.55 -27.18
CA ARG A 257 14.61 11.53 -27.33
C ARG A 257 13.39 11.78 -26.42
N GLN A 258 13.54 12.59 -25.38
CA GLN A 258 12.45 13.08 -24.54
C GLN A 258 11.94 14.47 -24.97
N GLY A 259 12.46 15.02 -26.07
CA GLY A 259 12.10 16.33 -26.62
C GLY A 259 12.76 17.52 -25.92
N ILE A 260 13.73 17.29 -25.05
CA ILE A 260 14.43 18.32 -24.28
C ILE A 260 15.81 18.57 -24.90
N HIS A 261 16.10 19.83 -25.21
CA HIS A 261 17.37 20.24 -25.79
C HIS A 261 18.09 21.22 -24.86
N MET A 262 19.27 20.83 -24.38
CA MET A 262 20.11 21.66 -23.50
C MET A 262 20.63 22.91 -24.23
N ARG A 263 20.89 23.98 -23.48
CA ARG A 263 21.61 25.16 -23.98
C ARG A 263 23.10 24.84 -24.12
N GLU A 264 23.79 25.56 -24.99
CA GLU A 264 25.23 25.37 -25.24
C GLU A 264 26.07 25.45 -23.95
N GLN A 265 25.81 26.47 -23.13
CA GLN A 265 26.50 26.62 -21.85
C GLN A 265 26.25 25.44 -20.89
N GLU A 266 25.03 24.90 -20.85
CA GLU A 266 24.71 23.74 -20.02
C GLU A 266 25.48 22.50 -20.47
N MET A 267 25.66 22.31 -21.78
CA MET A 267 26.46 21.22 -22.32
C MET A 267 27.94 21.37 -21.97
N ILE A 268 28.49 22.59 -22.07
CA ILE A 268 29.88 22.90 -21.70
C ILE A 268 30.10 22.62 -20.21
N ASP A 269 29.23 23.14 -19.35
CA ASP A 269 29.34 22.99 -17.89
C ASP A 269 29.16 21.53 -17.45
N TYR A 270 28.23 20.79 -18.06
CA TYR A 270 28.01 19.37 -17.73
C TYR A 270 29.18 18.48 -18.17
N VAL A 271 29.78 18.74 -19.34
CA VAL A 271 30.98 18.02 -19.79
C VAL A 271 32.17 18.29 -18.87
N ALA A 272 32.36 19.54 -18.42
CA ALA A 272 33.41 19.89 -17.47
C ALA A 272 33.27 19.14 -16.13
N LEU A 273 32.04 19.04 -15.60
CA LEU A 273 31.74 18.22 -14.41
C LEU A 273 32.18 16.77 -14.58
N TRP A 274 31.79 16.13 -15.68
CA TRP A 274 32.14 14.73 -15.93
C TRP A 274 33.62 14.53 -16.28
N ARG A 275 34.31 15.55 -16.81
CA ARG A 275 35.77 15.54 -16.97
C ARG A 275 36.49 15.51 -15.62
N LEU A 276 36.00 16.26 -14.63
CA LEU A 276 36.53 16.22 -13.25
C LEU A 276 36.26 14.87 -12.58
N ILE A 277 35.06 14.33 -12.77
CA ILE A 277 34.73 12.98 -12.28
C ILE A 277 35.65 11.94 -12.93
N ALA A 278 35.91 12.02 -14.24
CA ALA A 278 36.85 11.15 -14.94
C ALA A 278 38.27 11.23 -14.35
N TYR A 279 38.76 12.44 -14.04
CA TYR A 279 40.05 12.63 -13.36
C TYR A 279 40.10 11.88 -12.02
N TYR A 280 39.12 12.09 -11.14
CA TYR A 280 39.08 11.41 -9.84
C TYR A 280 38.93 9.89 -9.95
N MET A 281 38.28 9.41 -11.01
CA MET A 281 38.11 7.99 -11.31
C MET A 281 39.34 7.35 -11.97
N GLY A 282 40.42 8.10 -12.23
CA GLY A 282 41.61 7.61 -12.94
C GLY A 282 41.36 7.32 -14.43
N THR A 283 40.35 7.97 -15.03
CA THR A 283 39.97 7.78 -16.43
C THR A 283 40.60 8.87 -17.32
N PRO A 284 41.09 8.55 -18.54
CA PRO A 284 41.64 9.56 -19.45
C PRO A 284 40.67 10.70 -19.73
N THR A 285 41.13 11.95 -19.50
CA THR A 285 40.25 13.14 -19.50
C THR A 285 40.19 13.89 -20.83
N ASP A 286 41.11 13.62 -21.76
CA ASP A 286 41.23 14.36 -23.02
C ASP A 286 40.03 14.19 -23.94
N PHE A 287 39.35 13.05 -23.85
CA PHE A 287 38.10 12.77 -24.57
C PHE A 287 36.93 13.65 -24.11
N PHE A 288 37.05 14.27 -22.95
CA PHE A 288 36.04 15.16 -22.35
C PHE A 288 36.54 16.61 -22.27
N SER A 289 37.62 16.96 -22.99
CA SER A 289 38.18 18.32 -22.97
C SER A 289 37.28 19.35 -23.67
N SER A 290 36.30 18.91 -24.46
CA SER A 290 35.27 19.75 -25.07
C SER A 290 34.00 18.93 -25.36
N PRO A 291 32.82 19.58 -25.50
CA PRO A 291 31.60 18.89 -25.91
C PRO A 291 31.74 18.16 -27.25
N ALA A 292 32.50 18.69 -28.20
CA ALA A 292 32.73 18.06 -29.50
C ALA A 292 33.47 16.72 -29.36
N LYS A 293 34.55 16.67 -28.56
CA LYS A 293 35.27 15.42 -28.28
C LYS A 293 34.43 14.43 -27.49
N ALA A 294 33.69 14.91 -26.48
CA ALA A 294 32.81 14.05 -25.67
C ALA A 294 31.70 13.40 -26.51
N ARG A 295 31.15 14.15 -27.46
CA ARG A 295 30.20 13.63 -28.46
C ARG A 295 30.88 12.62 -29.38
N ALA A 296 32.02 12.97 -29.96
CA ALA A 296 32.71 12.12 -30.93
C ALA A 296 33.12 10.76 -30.35
N ILE A 297 33.60 10.72 -29.10
CA ILE A 297 33.93 9.44 -28.44
C ILE A 297 32.66 8.62 -28.14
N MET A 298 31.57 9.26 -27.70
CA MET A 298 30.28 8.58 -27.50
C MET A 298 29.80 7.94 -28.80
N GLU A 299 29.80 8.69 -29.90
CA GLU A 299 29.35 8.23 -31.22
C GLU A 299 30.26 7.11 -31.77
N SER A 300 31.57 7.19 -31.54
CA SER A 300 32.54 6.15 -31.89
C SER A 300 32.29 4.84 -31.15
N LEU A 301 32.08 4.90 -29.83
CA LEU A 301 31.79 3.72 -29.01
C LEU A 301 30.40 3.15 -29.32
N TYR A 302 29.40 4.00 -29.56
CA TYR A 302 28.06 3.57 -29.93
C TYR A 302 28.03 2.82 -31.27
N LEU A 303 28.88 3.23 -32.22
CA LEU A 303 29.02 2.58 -33.52
C LEU A 303 29.76 1.24 -33.46
N TYR A 304 30.86 1.17 -32.71
CA TYR A 304 31.78 0.02 -32.80
C TYR A 304 31.77 -0.91 -31.59
N GLU A 305 31.38 -0.44 -30.41
CA GLU A 305 31.47 -1.22 -29.17
C GLU A 305 30.13 -1.78 -28.69
N TYR A 306 29.02 -1.26 -29.19
CA TYR A 306 27.70 -1.81 -28.92
C TYR A 306 27.50 -3.09 -29.74
N ASN A 307 27.62 -4.23 -29.07
CA ASN A 307 27.50 -5.56 -29.66
C ASN A 307 26.76 -6.50 -28.67
N PRO A 308 25.43 -6.36 -28.50
CA PRO A 308 24.68 -7.09 -27.49
C PRO A 308 24.92 -8.62 -27.53
N SER A 309 25.31 -9.17 -26.39
CA SER A 309 25.49 -10.62 -26.18
C SER A 309 24.28 -11.23 -25.47
N SER A 310 24.22 -12.56 -25.35
CA SER A 310 23.21 -13.24 -24.51
C SER A 310 23.23 -12.76 -23.05
N ARG A 311 24.41 -12.37 -22.55
CA ARG A 311 24.56 -11.76 -21.22
C ARG A 311 24.03 -10.34 -21.18
N SER A 312 24.24 -9.55 -22.23
CA SER A 312 23.65 -8.21 -22.35
C SER A 312 22.12 -8.29 -22.25
N GLN A 313 21.50 -9.24 -22.93
CA GLN A 313 20.05 -9.48 -22.85
C GLN A 313 19.61 -9.84 -21.43
N THR A 314 20.33 -10.76 -20.78
CA THR A 314 20.04 -11.18 -19.41
C THR A 314 20.11 -10.00 -18.43
N HIS A 315 21.16 -9.17 -18.53
CA HIS A 315 21.33 -8.01 -17.65
C HIS A 315 20.25 -6.96 -17.88
N ALA A 316 19.94 -6.61 -19.14
CA ALA A 316 18.88 -5.68 -19.49
C ALA A 316 17.51 -6.13 -18.94
N GLN A 317 17.18 -7.41 -19.10
CA GLN A 317 15.93 -7.98 -18.57
C GLN A 317 15.90 -7.99 -17.05
N ASN A 318 17.01 -8.37 -16.39
CA ASN A 318 17.09 -8.38 -14.93
C ASN A 318 16.91 -6.99 -14.33
N ILE A 319 17.43 -5.94 -14.97
CA ILE A 319 17.21 -4.55 -14.56
C ILE A 319 15.72 -4.21 -14.66
N ILE A 320 15.08 -4.46 -15.80
CA ILE A 320 13.65 -4.19 -16.01
C ILE A 320 12.76 -4.94 -15.00
N ILE A 321 13.05 -6.22 -14.75
CA ILE A 321 12.30 -7.07 -13.79
C ILE A 321 12.53 -6.64 -12.34
N ALA A 322 13.72 -6.13 -12.00
CA ALA A 322 13.98 -5.65 -10.65
C ALA A 322 13.28 -4.32 -10.34
N MET A 323 13.06 -3.50 -11.36
CA MET A 323 12.37 -2.22 -11.23
C MET A 323 10.85 -2.32 -11.31
N SER A 324 10.31 -3.35 -11.97
CA SER A 324 8.87 -3.50 -12.16
C SER A 324 8.13 -3.61 -10.83
N ASP A 325 7.08 -2.81 -10.68
CA ASP A 325 6.19 -2.80 -9.52
C ASP A 325 6.92 -2.51 -8.18
N THR A 326 8.06 -1.82 -8.25
CA THR A 326 8.87 -1.43 -7.09
C THR A 326 8.73 0.08 -6.81
N ALA A 327 8.76 0.46 -5.53
CA ALA A 327 8.75 1.85 -5.08
C ALA A 327 9.94 2.67 -5.68
N PRO A 328 9.79 3.99 -5.87
CA PRO A 328 8.63 4.81 -5.52
C PRO A 328 7.58 4.90 -6.65
N SER A 329 7.93 4.51 -7.87
CA SER A 329 7.08 4.70 -9.05
C SER A 329 6.03 3.60 -9.24
N TYR A 330 6.29 2.39 -8.74
CA TYR A 330 5.46 1.20 -8.98
C TYR A 330 5.12 1.00 -10.46
N ALA A 331 6.06 1.36 -11.33
CA ALA A 331 5.88 1.28 -12.77
C ALA A 331 5.80 -0.18 -13.24
N SER A 332 4.73 -0.50 -13.97
CA SER A 332 4.54 -1.83 -14.54
C SER A 332 5.65 -2.20 -15.53
N LYS A 333 6.00 -3.49 -15.61
CA LYS A 333 7.00 -3.99 -16.57
C LYS A 333 6.79 -3.49 -18.02
N PRO A 334 5.57 -3.55 -18.61
CA PRO A 334 5.36 -3.07 -19.98
C PRO A 334 5.61 -1.56 -20.15
N TYR A 335 5.39 -0.75 -19.12
CA TYR A 335 5.73 0.67 -19.14
C TYR A 335 7.24 0.89 -19.17
N LEU A 336 7.98 0.14 -18.34
CA LEU A 336 9.45 0.18 -18.32
C LEU A 336 10.04 -0.24 -19.67
N GLU A 337 9.50 -1.30 -20.28
CA GLU A 337 9.90 -1.76 -21.61
C GLU A 337 9.59 -0.70 -22.69
N ALA A 338 8.44 -0.04 -22.62
CA ALA A 338 8.08 1.02 -23.56
C ALA A 338 9.01 2.22 -23.45
N THR A 339 9.33 2.65 -22.23
CA THR A 339 10.26 3.77 -21.98
C THR A 339 11.69 3.42 -22.41
N ALA A 340 12.15 2.20 -22.14
CA ALA A 340 13.46 1.73 -22.60
C ALA A 340 13.53 1.65 -24.13
N ARG A 341 12.47 1.20 -24.80
CA ARG A 341 12.38 1.23 -26.26
C ARG A 341 12.38 2.64 -26.82
N TRP A 342 11.59 3.53 -26.22
CA TRP A 342 11.53 4.93 -26.61
C TRP A 342 12.92 5.59 -26.58
N LEU A 343 13.70 5.29 -25.54
CA LEU A 343 15.01 5.89 -25.33
C LEU A 343 16.16 5.19 -26.05
N ASN A 344 16.09 3.89 -26.36
CA ASN A 344 17.18 3.18 -27.04
C ASN A 344 16.94 2.97 -28.54
N GLY A 345 15.68 3.09 -28.99
CA GLY A 345 15.25 2.69 -30.31
C GLY A 345 14.96 1.19 -30.40
N ASP A 346 14.04 0.82 -31.30
CA ASP A 346 13.62 -0.57 -31.48
C ASP A 346 14.76 -1.53 -31.84
N PRO A 347 15.72 -1.20 -32.73
CA PRO A 347 16.79 -2.14 -33.10
C PRO A 347 17.66 -2.58 -31.91
N LEU A 348 18.05 -1.63 -31.05
CA LEU A 348 18.87 -1.93 -29.88
C LEU A 348 18.04 -2.64 -28.81
N ALA A 349 16.80 -2.22 -28.59
CA ALA A 349 15.91 -2.85 -27.65
C ALA A 349 15.59 -4.30 -28.01
N ASP A 350 15.42 -4.61 -29.29
CA ASP A 350 15.26 -5.98 -29.79
C ASP A 350 16.53 -6.80 -29.54
N ALA A 351 17.71 -6.24 -29.83
CA ALA A 351 18.99 -6.93 -29.59
C ALA A 351 19.28 -7.17 -28.10
N LEU A 352 18.77 -6.31 -27.21
CA LEU A 352 18.80 -6.44 -25.75
C LEU A 352 17.66 -7.31 -25.18
N GLY A 353 16.76 -7.84 -26.02
CA GLY A 353 15.67 -8.71 -25.56
C GLY A 353 14.62 -7.99 -24.71
N ILE A 354 14.45 -6.67 -24.89
CA ILE A 354 13.41 -5.89 -24.22
C ILE A 354 12.05 -6.23 -24.86
N GLY A 355 10.99 -6.48 -24.08
CA GLY A 355 9.67 -6.83 -24.62
C GLY A 355 9.06 -5.73 -25.50
N ARG A 356 8.12 -6.10 -26.39
CA ARG A 356 7.33 -5.15 -27.21
C ARG A 356 5.93 -4.97 -26.58
N PRO A 357 5.74 -3.99 -25.70
CA PRO A 357 4.46 -3.76 -25.04
C PRO A 357 3.42 -3.19 -26.01
N SER A 358 2.15 -3.19 -25.60
CA SER A 358 1.07 -2.63 -26.42
C SER A 358 1.26 -1.12 -26.64
N LYS A 359 0.68 -0.59 -27.72
CA LYS A 359 0.77 0.84 -28.07
C LYS A 359 0.30 1.77 -26.94
N TYR A 360 -0.54 1.28 -26.04
CA TYR A 360 -0.95 2.01 -24.82
C TYR A 360 0.26 2.48 -24.00
N TYR A 361 1.23 1.61 -23.75
CA TYR A 361 2.42 1.96 -22.96
C TYR A 361 3.36 2.89 -23.71
N THR A 362 3.44 2.78 -25.05
CA THR A 362 4.14 3.76 -25.88
C THR A 362 3.49 5.15 -25.79
N VAL A 363 2.16 5.23 -25.77
CA VAL A 363 1.42 6.49 -25.57
C VAL A 363 1.68 7.06 -24.18
N LEU A 364 1.74 6.22 -23.14
CA LEU A 364 2.11 6.67 -21.79
C LEU A 364 3.54 7.23 -21.74
N ALA A 365 4.51 6.55 -22.33
CA ALA A 365 5.89 7.02 -22.42
C ALA A 365 5.96 8.37 -23.17
N ALA A 366 5.25 8.49 -24.29
CA ALA A 366 5.12 9.75 -25.02
C ALA A 366 4.47 10.86 -24.16
N GLY A 367 3.44 10.53 -23.40
CA GLY A 367 2.78 11.44 -22.45
C GLY A 367 3.73 11.93 -21.35
N GLN A 368 4.57 11.05 -20.80
CA GLN A 368 5.63 11.44 -19.86
C GLN A 368 6.61 12.42 -20.50
N CYS A 369 7.06 12.17 -21.73
CA CYS A 369 7.93 13.09 -22.46
C CYS A 369 7.24 14.44 -22.70
N MET A 370 5.95 14.46 -23.06
CA MET A 370 5.18 15.70 -23.21
C MET A 370 5.08 16.49 -21.90
N LEU A 371 4.84 15.81 -20.78
CA LEU A 371 4.83 16.42 -19.45
C LEU A 371 6.20 17.02 -19.10
N PHE A 372 7.28 16.26 -19.32
CA PHE A 372 8.63 16.75 -19.10
C PHE A 372 8.96 17.98 -19.95
N MET A 373 8.65 17.94 -21.26
CA MET A 373 8.82 19.09 -22.13
C MET A 373 8.07 20.32 -21.60
N MET A 374 6.79 20.15 -21.23
CA MET A 374 5.98 21.24 -20.68
C MET A 374 6.64 21.83 -19.43
N VAL A 375 6.97 20.99 -18.44
CA VAL A 375 7.55 21.44 -17.17
C VAL A 375 8.89 22.15 -17.39
N TYR A 376 9.83 21.52 -18.09
CA TYR A 376 11.19 22.04 -18.17
C TYR A 376 11.31 23.26 -19.08
N TYR A 377 10.56 23.33 -20.18
CA TYR A 377 10.55 24.55 -20.99
C TYR A 377 9.85 25.70 -20.26
N THR A 378 8.80 25.44 -19.46
CA THR A 378 8.17 26.49 -18.63
C THR A 378 9.10 26.98 -17.52
N CYS A 379 9.74 26.08 -16.77
CA CYS A 379 10.67 26.48 -15.70
C CYS A 379 11.87 27.25 -16.26
N ARG A 380 12.37 26.84 -17.43
CA ARG A 380 13.47 27.51 -18.14
C ARG A 380 13.19 28.98 -18.46
N ASP A 381 11.93 29.33 -18.73
CA ASP A 381 11.52 30.69 -19.08
C ASP A 381 11.28 31.58 -17.84
N ILE A 382 11.22 30.98 -16.64
CA ILE A 382 10.88 31.67 -15.39
C ILE A 382 11.97 31.39 -14.33
N PRO A 383 12.96 32.29 -14.13
CA PRO A 383 14.15 32.04 -13.31
C PRO A 383 13.88 31.62 -11.85
N PHE A 384 12.79 32.11 -11.24
CA PHE A 384 12.40 31.69 -9.90
C PHE A 384 11.91 30.23 -9.87
N LEU A 385 11.16 29.78 -10.88
CA LEU A 385 10.68 28.41 -10.97
C LEU A 385 11.81 27.43 -11.25
N ASP A 386 12.77 27.79 -12.12
CA ASP A 386 13.98 27.00 -12.36
C ASP A 386 14.76 26.74 -11.05
N ARG A 387 15.04 27.81 -10.29
CA ARG A 387 15.74 27.69 -9.00
C ARG A 387 14.94 26.88 -7.97
N ALA A 388 13.63 27.10 -7.89
CA ALA A 388 12.77 26.35 -6.99
C ALA A 388 12.71 24.85 -7.35
N GLN A 389 12.65 24.53 -8.65
CA GLN A 389 12.66 23.16 -9.14
C GLN A 389 13.97 22.44 -8.82
N ILE A 390 15.11 23.07 -9.10
CA ILE A 390 16.44 22.52 -8.76
C ILE A 390 16.53 22.21 -7.27
N ALA A 391 16.15 23.18 -6.42
CA ALA A 391 16.21 23.02 -4.96
C ALA A 391 15.26 21.91 -4.46
N ALA A 392 14.03 21.86 -4.98
CA ALA A 392 13.04 20.85 -4.60
C ALA A 392 13.47 19.44 -5.02
N PHE A 393 13.94 19.28 -6.26
CA PHE A 393 14.37 17.97 -6.76
C PHE A 393 15.60 17.46 -6.02
N ARG A 394 16.57 18.34 -5.75
CA ARG A 394 17.78 18.03 -4.97
C ARG A 394 17.44 17.54 -3.56
N ARG A 395 16.44 18.16 -2.91
CA ARG A 395 15.94 17.70 -1.60
C ARG A 395 15.23 16.36 -1.69
N ASN A 396 14.28 16.22 -2.62
CA ASN A 396 13.46 15.01 -2.73
C ASN A 396 14.28 13.75 -3.02
N VAL A 397 15.27 13.83 -3.92
CA VAL A 397 16.14 12.69 -4.24
C VAL A 397 16.98 12.30 -3.02
N ARG A 398 17.45 13.29 -2.25
CA ARG A 398 18.20 13.04 -1.01
C ARG A 398 17.35 12.38 0.06
N ASP A 399 16.15 12.90 0.29
CA ASP A 399 15.22 12.33 1.27
C ASP A 399 14.86 10.89 0.92
N TYR A 400 14.71 10.59 -0.37
CA TYR A 400 14.49 9.22 -0.86
C TYR A 400 15.67 8.28 -0.57
N ILE A 401 16.90 8.71 -0.89
CA ILE A 401 18.11 7.91 -0.66
C ILE A 401 18.35 7.65 0.83
N ASN A 402 18.09 8.65 1.66
CA ASN A 402 18.30 8.59 3.11
C ASN A 402 17.17 7.84 3.83
N ASN A 403 16.11 7.46 3.11
CA ASN A 403 15.01 6.71 3.69
C ASN A 403 15.47 5.30 4.12
N PRO A 404 15.30 4.90 5.39
CA PRO A 404 15.76 3.59 5.88
C PRO A 404 14.98 2.38 5.35
N GLU A 405 13.75 2.59 4.88
CA GLU A 405 12.86 1.54 4.40
C GLU A 405 12.98 1.32 2.89
N LEU A 406 13.23 2.39 2.13
CA LEU A 406 13.23 2.39 0.66
C LEU A 406 14.61 2.66 0.03
N GLY A 407 15.49 3.37 0.75
CA GLY A 407 16.82 3.77 0.31
C GLY A 407 17.94 2.95 0.98
N LEU A 408 19.08 3.57 1.23
CA LEU A 408 20.25 2.90 1.83
C LEU A 408 20.65 3.47 3.20
N ASP A 409 19.93 4.42 3.79
CA ASP A 409 20.21 4.97 5.14
C ASP A 409 21.68 5.40 5.34
N HIS A 410 22.29 6.01 4.31
CA HIS A 410 23.73 6.35 4.25
C HIS A 410 24.72 5.17 4.23
N ARG A 411 24.27 3.92 3.99
CA ARG A 411 25.08 2.70 4.08
C ARG A 411 25.50 2.18 2.71
N SER A 412 26.54 2.78 2.12
CA SER A 412 27.30 2.14 1.04
C SER A 412 28.79 2.41 1.18
N ALA A 413 29.56 1.35 1.40
CA ALA A 413 31.02 1.33 1.27
C ALA A 413 31.45 0.83 -0.12
N PHE A 414 30.51 0.69 -1.07
CA PHE A 414 30.75 0.14 -2.42
C PHE A 414 31.50 -1.20 -2.42
N ASN A 415 31.28 -2.04 -1.40
CA ASN A 415 32.07 -3.25 -1.20
C ASN A 415 31.89 -4.27 -2.33
N PHE A 416 33.00 -4.90 -2.73
CA PHE A 416 32.99 -6.06 -3.61
C PHE A 416 32.42 -7.28 -2.87
N LYS A 417 31.43 -7.96 -3.47
CA LYS A 417 30.84 -9.20 -2.94
C LYS A 417 30.84 -10.26 -4.01
N TYR A 418 31.74 -11.24 -3.89
CA TYR A 418 31.84 -12.36 -4.82
C TYR A 418 30.70 -13.37 -4.61
N LEU A 419 30.02 -13.75 -5.69
CA LEU A 419 29.01 -14.81 -5.72
C LEU A 419 29.51 -15.97 -6.60
N PRO A 420 29.78 -17.17 -6.04
CA PRO A 420 30.49 -18.25 -6.74
C PRO A 420 29.65 -19.07 -7.75
N THR A 421 28.34 -18.84 -7.91
CA THR A 421 27.50 -19.64 -8.79
C THR A 421 27.34 -19.02 -10.18
N SER A 422 27.99 -19.62 -11.16
CA SER A 422 27.63 -19.50 -12.58
C SER A 422 26.35 -20.30 -12.83
N GLY A 423 25.25 -19.61 -13.14
CA GLY A 423 24.01 -20.28 -13.52
C GLY A 423 23.17 -19.34 -14.36
N GLU A 424 23.11 -19.60 -15.66
CA GLU A 424 22.05 -19.12 -16.53
C GLU A 424 20.71 -19.49 -15.89
N SER A 425 19.95 -18.51 -15.42
CA SER A 425 18.59 -18.75 -14.95
C SER A 425 17.70 -18.96 -16.18
N LYS A 426 17.56 -20.22 -16.60
CA LYS A 426 16.45 -20.66 -17.46
C LYS A 426 15.12 -20.29 -16.80
N GLU A 427 14.20 -19.81 -17.63
CA GLU A 427 12.80 -19.49 -17.37
C GLU A 427 12.21 -20.11 -16.09
N LYS A 428 12.12 -19.30 -15.03
CA LYS A 428 11.01 -19.33 -14.08
C LYS A 428 10.62 -17.89 -13.76
N ALA A 429 10.09 -17.18 -14.76
CA ALA A 429 9.24 -16.02 -14.50
C ALA A 429 7.85 -16.52 -14.04
N LYS A 430 7.79 -17.19 -12.88
CA LYS A 430 6.57 -17.13 -12.06
C LYS A 430 6.63 -15.78 -11.39
N GLY A 431 5.57 -14.98 -11.58
CA GLY A 431 5.49 -13.59 -11.18
C GLY A 431 6.12 -13.33 -9.82
N ARG A 432 6.91 -12.26 -9.75
CA ARG A 432 7.28 -11.62 -8.48
C ARG A 432 6.00 -11.07 -7.85
N SER A 433 5.26 -11.97 -7.21
CA SER A 433 4.67 -11.68 -5.92
C SER A 433 5.82 -11.19 -5.02
N LEU A 434 5.63 -10.05 -4.36
CA LEU A 434 6.47 -9.58 -3.26
C LEU A 434 6.41 -10.58 -2.10
N ALA A 435 7.06 -11.72 -2.30
CA ALA A 435 7.23 -12.79 -1.35
C ALA A 435 8.69 -13.27 -1.46
N LYS A 436 9.50 -12.72 -0.53
CA LYS A 436 10.81 -13.21 -0.03
C LYS A 436 12.07 -12.74 -0.76
N THR A 437 12.91 -12.01 -0.03
CA THR A 437 14.12 -12.62 0.58
C THR A 437 14.48 -11.90 1.90
N LYS A 438 13.79 -12.25 2.98
CA LYS A 438 14.52 -12.77 4.16
C LYS A 438 14.44 -14.29 4.02
N LYS A 439 15.57 -14.96 4.20
CA LYS A 439 15.72 -16.42 4.13
C LYS A 439 14.47 -17.15 4.62
N MET A 440 13.92 -18.03 3.78
CA MET A 440 13.23 -19.22 4.29
C MET A 440 14.25 -20.00 5.09
N VAL A 441 14.29 -19.76 6.39
CA VAL A 441 14.41 -20.87 7.33
C VAL A 441 13.09 -21.61 7.19
N PHE A 442 13.14 -22.86 6.74
CA PHE A 442 12.06 -23.79 7.06
C PHE A 442 11.99 -23.81 8.58
N TRP A 443 11.05 -23.08 9.17
CA TRP A 443 10.56 -23.46 10.48
C TRP A 443 9.67 -24.68 10.25
N THR A 444 10.30 -25.83 10.02
CA THR A 444 9.84 -27.02 10.72
C THR A 444 9.80 -26.66 12.19
N ALA A 445 8.76 -27.10 12.88
CA ALA A 445 8.49 -26.82 14.27
C ALA A 445 9.75 -26.98 15.16
N ASP A 446 10.46 -25.88 15.40
CA ASP A 446 11.44 -25.74 16.49
C ASP A 446 10.90 -24.72 17.50
N ARG A 447 9.62 -24.85 17.88
CA ARG A 447 9.35 -24.73 19.30
C ARG A 447 10.09 -25.90 19.91
N LYS A 448 11.12 -25.66 20.72
CA LYS A 448 11.54 -26.66 21.70
C LYS A 448 10.26 -27.06 22.44
N TYR A 449 9.74 -28.23 22.11
CA TYR A 449 8.80 -28.90 22.99
C TYR A 449 9.53 -29.00 24.32
N PRO A 450 8.96 -28.51 25.43
CA PRO A 450 9.50 -28.85 26.73
C PRO A 450 9.47 -30.38 26.81
N SER A 451 10.64 -30.99 26.73
CA SER A 451 10.83 -32.40 27.06
C SER A 451 10.66 -32.50 28.56
N GLY A 452 9.41 -32.58 28.99
CA GLY A 452 9.01 -32.62 30.38
C GLY A 452 7.59 -33.10 30.43
N THR A 453 7.42 -34.31 30.96
CA THR A 453 6.15 -34.95 31.26
C THR A 453 5.38 -34.14 32.30
N ASP A 454 4.75 -33.04 31.89
CA ASP A 454 3.75 -32.33 32.69
C ASP A 454 2.66 -31.77 31.79
N LYS A 455 1.41 -32.16 32.10
CA LYS A 455 0.18 -31.85 31.34
C LYS A 455 -0.24 -30.37 31.49
N HIS A 456 0.58 -29.43 31.04
CA HIS A 456 0.17 -28.03 30.87
C HIS A 456 0.13 -27.70 29.38
N TYR A 457 -1.07 -27.53 28.83
CA TYR A 457 -1.29 -27.05 27.46
C TYR A 457 -0.47 -25.76 27.24
N ALA A 458 0.40 -25.75 26.24
CA ALA A 458 1.40 -24.71 26.03
C ALA A 458 0.75 -23.32 25.88
N MET A 459 0.97 -22.44 26.86
CA MET A 459 0.56 -21.03 26.78
C MET A 459 1.17 -20.36 25.54
N ILE A 460 0.33 -19.79 24.68
CA ILE A 460 0.75 -19.01 23.50
C ILE A 460 0.78 -17.54 23.91
N ARG A 461 1.77 -16.77 23.44
CA ARG A 461 1.88 -15.33 23.70
C ARG A 461 1.93 -14.55 22.39
N SER A 462 1.29 -13.40 22.34
CA SER A 462 1.37 -12.43 21.25
C SER A 462 1.25 -11.01 21.80
N ASP A 463 1.81 -10.00 21.13
CA ASP A 463 1.68 -8.62 21.57
C ASP A 463 0.24 -8.09 21.50
N VAL A 464 -0.50 -8.45 20.44
CA VAL A 464 -1.88 -8.02 20.22
C VAL A 464 -2.75 -9.19 19.74
N VAL A 465 -3.88 -9.40 20.39
CA VAL A 465 -4.93 -10.32 19.92
C VAL A 465 -6.11 -9.51 19.38
N ILE A 466 -6.55 -9.86 18.17
CA ILE A 466 -7.72 -9.30 17.51
C ILE A 466 -8.80 -10.39 17.44
N ILE A 467 -9.98 -10.12 17.97
CA ILE A 467 -11.13 -11.05 17.89
C ILE A 467 -12.00 -10.66 16.69
N GLY A 468 -12.12 -11.57 15.72
CA GLY A 468 -12.91 -11.39 14.50
C GLY A 468 -12.09 -10.95 13.28
N ALA A 469 -12.47 -11.44 12.12
CA ALA A 469 -11.82 -11.27 10.82
C ALA A 469 -12.80 -10.77 9.73
N GLY A 470 -13.75 -9.94 10.14
CA GLY A 470 -14.53 -9.07 9.25
C GLY A 470 -13.82 -7.75 8.92
N PHE A 471 -14.57 -6.77 8.42
CA PHE A 471 -14.04 -5.43 8.11
C PHE A 471 -13.26 -4.79 9.27
N SER A 472 -13.75 -4.95 10.50
CA SER A 472 -13.09 -4.40 11.70
C SER A 472 -11.71 -5.00 11.94
N GLY A 473 -11.63 -6.33 12.06
CA GLY A 473 -10.37 -7.01 12.37
C GLY A 473 -9.33 -6.90 11.27
N ILE A 474 -9.76 -6.96 10.00
CA ILE A 474 -8.86 -6.75 8.85
C ILE A 474 -8.29 -5.33 8.86
N CYS A 475 -9.14 -4.31 9.08
CA CYS A 475 -8.69 -2.92 9.16
C CYS A 475 -7.66 -2.73 10.29
N MET A 476 -7.99 -3.23 11.49
CA MET A 476 -7.12 -3.12 12.66
C MET A 476 -5.76 -3.79 12.41
N ALA A 477 -5.76 -5.01 11.87
CA ALA A 477 -4.52 -5.72 11.54
C ALA A 477 -3.67 -4.92 10.55
N ILE A 478 -4.28 -4.38 9.49
CA ILE A 478 -3.57 -3.55 8.50
C ILE A 478 -2.97 -2.30 9.16
N LYS A 479 -3.72 -1.59 10.01
CA LYS A 479 -3.23 -0.38 10.69
C LYS A 479 -2.12 -0.66 11.71
N LEU A 480 -2.16 -1.80 12.40
CA LEU A 480 -1.04 -2.25 13.24
C LEU A 480 0.20 -2.57 12.39
N LEU A 481 0.03 -3.26 11.27
CA LEU A 481 1.09 -3.60 10.34
C LEU A 481 1.74 -2.36 9.70
N GLU A 482 0.94 -1.33 9.35
CA GLU A 482 1.41 -0.02 8.90
C GLU A 482 2.22 0.71 9.99
N ALA A 483 1.85 0.54 11.26
CA ALA A 483 2.57 1.08 12.41
C ALA A 483 3.82 0.26 12.83
N GLY A 484 4.17 -0.79 12.07
CA GLY A 484 5.32 -1.65 12.36
C GLY A 484 5.09 -2.72 13.42
N ILE A 485 3.87 -2.88 13.94
CA ILE A 485 3.51 -3.90 14.93
C ILE A 485 3.20 -5.20 14.17
N ARG A 486 4.01 -6.24 14.39
CA ARG A 486 3.97 -7.49 13.61
C ARG A 486 3.60 -8.73 14.42
N ASP A 487 3.76 -8.72 15.74
CA ASP A 487 3.33 -9.83 16.59
C ASP A 487 1.83 -9.67 16.91
N ILE A 488 1.01 -10.13 15.97
CA ILE A 488 -0.45 -10.06 16.07
C ILE A 488 -1.05 -11.44 15.81
N VAL A 489 -2.14 -11.76 16.51
CA VAL A 489 -2.98 -12.94 16.23
C VAL A 489 -4.42 -12.49 16.05
N ILE A 490 -5.04 -12.91 14.94
CA ILE A 490 -6.47 -12.76 14.68
C ILE A 490 -7.16 -14.08 15.00
N VAL A 491 -8.19 -14.08 15.83
CA VAL A 491 -8.98 -15.28 16.16
C VAL A 491 -10.37 -15.15 15.53
N GLU A 492 -10.73 -16.09 14.65
CA GLU A 492 -11.96 -16.05 13.86
C GLU A 492 -12.73 -17.36 13.97
N LYS A 493 -14.03 -17.26 14.31
CA LYS A 493 -14.93 -18.40 14.48
C LYS A 493 -15.25 -19.09 13.16
N SER A 494 -15.39 -18.32 12.09
CA SER A 494 -15.66 -18.83 10.74
C SER A 494 -14.41 -19.41 10.07
N ALA A 495 -14.62 -20.20 9.02
CA ALA A 495 -13.54 -20.86 8.27
C ALA A 495 -12.82 -19.94 7.25
N GLY A 496 -13.01 -18.61 7.34
CA GLY A 496 -12.42 -17.65 6.41
C GLY A 496 -12.77 -16.20 6.74
N PHE A 497 -12.07 -15.26 6.09
CA PHE A 497 -12.35 -13.83 6.18
C PHE A 497 -13.73 -13.47 5.61
N GLY A 498 -14.36 -12.43 6.16
CA GLY A 498 -15.57 -11.81 5.61
C GLY A 498 -16.58 -11.29 6.64
N GLY A 499 -16.59 -11.84 7.86
CA GLY A 499 -17.56 -11.47 8.90
C GLY A 499 -19.01 -11.60 8.41
N THR A 500 -19.80 -10.53 8.49
CA THR A 500 -21.19 -10.48 8.00
C THR A 500 -21.36 -11.06 6.59
N TRP A 501 -20.42 -10.78 5.68
CA TRP A 501 -20.47 -11.23 4.29
C TRP A 501 -20.04 -12.68 4.12
N LYS A 502 -19.43 -13.32 5.12
CA LYS A 502 -19.16 -14.75 5.15
C LYS A 502 -20.38 -15.52 5.68
N ASP A 503 -21.06 -14.96 6.68
CA ASP A 503 -22.12 -15.64 7.41
C ASP A 503 -23.50 -15.50 6.76
N ASN A 504 -23.80 -14.36 6.13
CA ASN A 504 -25.07 -14.14 5.45
C ASN A 504 -24.93 -14.50 3.98
N ILE A 505 -25.51 -15.62 3.57
CA ILE A 505 -25.43 -16.13 2.20
C ILE A 505 -26.80 -16.40 1.59
N TYR A 506 -27.87 -15.80 2.12
CA TYR A 506 -29.23 -15.94 1.61
C TYR A 506 -29.38 -15.30 0.21
N PRO A 507 -30.34 -15.75 -0.62
CA PRO A 507 -30.54 -15.21 -1.96
C PRO A 507 -30.95 -13.72 -1.92
N GLY A 508 -30.36 -12.92 -2.81
CA GLY A 508 -30.61 -11.47 -2.87
C GLY A 508 -29.81 -10.65 -1.85
N CYS A 509 -28.92 -11.27 -1.05
CA CYS A 509 -28.08 -10.55 -0.09
C CYS A 509 -27.17 -9.54 -0.81
N CYS A 510 -27.37 -8.25 -0.53
CA CYS A 510 -26.61 -7.15 -1.12
C CYS A 510 -26.39 -6.02 -0.11
N CYS A 511 -25.45 -5.11 -0.42
CA CYS A 511 -25.26 -3.90 0.38
C CYS A 511 -26.36 -2.87 0.12
N ASP A 512 -26.57 -1.98 1.08
CA ASP A 512 -27.44 -0.80 0.99
C ASP A 512 -26.65 0.53 0.94
N ILE A 513 -25.34 0.43 0.79
CA ILE A 513 -24.42 1.53 0.52
C ILE A 513 -23.84 1.33 -0.88
N LEU A 514 -23.64 2.43 -1.61
CA LEU A 514 -23.02 2.40 -2.93
C LEU A 514 -21.61 1.80 -2.85
N SER A 515 -21.31 0.90 -3.78
CA SER A 515 -20.13 0.03 -3.83
C SER A 515 -18.81 0.76 -3.59
N HIS A 516 -18.61 1.89 -4.28
CA HIS A 516 -17.38 2.67 -4.16
C HIS A 516 -17.18 3.35 -2.81
N LEU A 517 -18.21 3.54 -1.98
CA LEU A 517 -18.08 4.02 -0.60
C LEU A 517 -18.04 2.86 0.42
N TYR A 518 -18.66 1.72 0.09
CA TYR A 518 -18.59 0.50 0.89
C TYR A 518 -17.30 -0.31 0.61
N SER A 519 -16.17 0.38 0.69
CA SER A 519 -14.82 -0.17 0.58
C SER A 519 -13.87 0.65 1.47
N TYR A 520 -12.73 0.09 1.85
CA TYR A 520 -11.69 0.83 2.57
C TYR A 520 -11.17 2.01 1.74
N SER A 521 -10.88 3.13 2.40
CA SER A 521 -10.30 4.32 1.76
C SER A 521 -8.91 4.06 1.18
N PHE A 522 -8.14 3.20 1.84
CA PHE A 522 -6.78 2.82 1.45
C PHE A 522 -6.73 1.61 0.50
N ALA A 523 -7.86 0.98 0.22
CA ALA A 523 -7.97 -0.16 -0.69
C ALA A 523 -9.27 -0.09 -1.50
N GLN A 524 -9.45 1.01 -2.25
CA GLN A 524 -10.60 1.20 -3.11
C GLN A 524 -10.61 0.16 -4.25
N ASN A 525 -11.81 -0.24 -4.68
CA ASN A 525 -12.01 -1.20 -5.77
C ASN A 525 -12.62 -0.50 -7.01
N PRO A 526 -11.88 -0.34 -8.11
CA PRO A 526 -12.40 0.26 -9.35
C PRO A 526 -13.27 -0.71 -10.18
N HIS A 527 -13.29 -2.00 -9.82
CA HIS A 527 -13.87 -3.06 -10.65
C HIS A 527 -15.29 -3.47 -10.26
N TRP A 528 -15.90 -2.79 -9.29
CA TRP A 528 -17.28 -3.06 -8.86
C TRP A 528 -18.23 -3.20 -10.05
N SER A 529 -18.98 -4.29 -10.07
CA SER A 529 -19.85 -4.67 -11.19
C SER A 529 -21.13 -3.83 -11.24
N ARG A 530 -21.62 -3.39 -10.08
CA ARG A 530 -22.89 -2.66 -9.92
C ARG A 530 -22.81 -1.57 -8.84
N ALA A 531 -23.79 -0.67 -8.85
CA ALA A 531 -23.92 0.40 -7.89
C ALA A 531 -24.09 -0.14 -6.45
N TYR A 532 -24.91 -1.17 -6.25
CA TYR A 532 -25.02 -1.90 -4.99
C TYR A 532 -24.52 -3.34 -5.19
N PRO A 533 -23.34 -3.70 -4.64
CA PRO A 533 -22.73 -4.99 -4.92
C PRO A 533 -23.42 -6.08 -4.11
N GLU A 534 -23.50 -7.27 -4.71
CA GLU A 534 -23.99 -8.47 -4.05
C GLU A 534 -22.97 -9.02 -3.05
N GLN A 535 -23.46 -9.84 -2.12
CA GLN A 535 -22.68 -10.48 -1.06
C GLN A 535 -21.40 -11.15 -1.57
N LYS A 536 -21.48 -11.91 -2.68
CA LYS A 536 -20.32 -12.65 -3.22
C LYS A 536 -19.20 -11.72 -3.67
N GLU A 537 -19.56 -10.60 -4.30
CA GLU A 537 -18.59 -9.62 -4.79
C GLU A 537 -17.90 -8.90 -3.62
N ILE A 538 -18.65 -8.56 -2.58
CA ILE A 538 -18.11 -7.96 -1.36
C ILE A 538 -17.20 -8.95 -0.61
N LEU A 539 -17.61 -10.21 -0.50
CA LEU A 539 -16.79 -11.25 0.12
C LEU A 539 -15.46 -11.44 -0.64
N SER A 540 -15.49 -11.45 -1.97
CA SER A 540 -14.29 -11.49 -2.80
C SER A 540 -13.39 -10.29 -2.52
N TYR A 541 -13.96 -9.08 -2.53
CA TYR A 541 -13.21 -7.86 -2.22
C TYR A 541 -12.51 -7.93 -0.84
N ILE A 542 -13.20 -8.39 0.20
CA ILE A 542 -12.62 -8.53 1.54
C ILE A 542 -11.46 -9.54 1.54
N GLN A 543 -11.62 -10.67 0.87
CA GLN A 543 -10.60 -11.71 0.77
C GLN A 543 -9.39 -11.25 -0.06
N ASP A 544 -9.62 -10.50 -1.13
CA ASP A 544 -8.58 -9.90 -1.96
C ASP A 544 -7.76 -8.88 -1.17
N VAL A 545 -8.42 -8.06 -0.33
CA VAL A 545 -7.72 -7.16 0.60
C VAL A 545 -6.90 -7.95 1.61
N ALA A 546 -7.49 -8.96 2.27
CA ALA A 546 -6.75 -9.80 3.24
C ALA A 546 -5.54 -10.50 2.60
N GLN A 547 -5.66 -10.94 1.34
CA GLN A 547 -4.58 -11.53 0.56
C GLN A 547 -3.51 -10.50 0.21
N LYS A 548 -3.90 -9.32 -0.29
CA LYS A 548 -3.01 -8.20 -0.66
C LYS A 548 -2.10 -7.79 0.50
N TYR A 549 -2.64 -7.76 1.72
CA TYR A 549 -1.89 -7.42 2.93
C TYR A 549 -1.26 -8.64 3.64
N GLY A 550 -1.40 -9.85 3.08
CA GLY A 550 -0.77 -11.07 3.58
C GLY A 550 -1.27 -11.50 4.97
N LEU A 551 -2.57 -11.32 5.26
CA LEU A 551 -3.14 -11.52 6.59
C LEU A 551 -3.38 -12.98 6.99
N TYR A 552 -3.46 -13.90 6.02
CA TYR A 552 -3.72 -15.33 6.27
C TYR A 552 -2.75 -16.00 7.26
N LYS A 553 -1.52 -15.47 7.40
CA LYS A 553 -0.53 -16.01 8.36
C LYS A 553 -0.77 -15.59 9.81
N PHE A 554 -1.56 -14.54 10.04
CA PHE A 554 -1.85 -14.00 11.37
C PHE A 554 -3.13 -14.55 11.98
N VAL A 555 -3.97 -15.22 11.18
CA VAL A 555 -5.29 -15.66 11.61
C VAL A 555 -5.32 -17.12 12.07
N ARG A 556 -6.20 -17.40 13.02
CA ARG A 556 -6.64 -18.73 13.45
C ARG A 556 -8.13 -18.82 13.16
N PHE A 557 -8.47 -19.52 12.07
CA PHE A 557 -9.85 -19.78 11.68
C PHE A 557 -10.46 -20.91 12.49
N SER A 558 -11.78 -21.06 12.40
CA SER A 558 -12.51 -22.11 13.14
C SER A 558 -12.16 -22.10 14.63
N SER A 559 -11.92 -20.92 15.19
CA SER A 559 -11.43 -20.72 16.54
C SER A 559 -12.30 -19.65 17.22
N GLU A 560 -13.00 -20.03 18.27
CA GLU A 560 -13.92 -19.16 18.99
C GLU A 560 -13.28 -18.68 20.30
N VAL A 561 -13.25 -17.38 20.52
CA VAL A 561 -12.90 -16.83 21.84
C VAL A 561 -14.12 -16.95 22.74
N THR A 562 -13.97 -17.62 23.89
CA THR A 562 -15.07 -17.78 24.87
C THR A 562 -14.86 -16.99 26.15
N ALA A 563 -13.61 -16.63 26.47
CA ALA A 563 -13.28 -15.85 27.66
C ALA A 563 -12.08 -14.93 27.41
N ALA A 564 -12.06 -13.77 28.08
CA ALA A 564 -10.95 -12.84 28.13
C ALA A 564 -10.88 -12.23 29.54
N GLU A 565 -9.80 -12.54 30.26
CA GLU A 565 -9.62 -12.16 31.66
C GLU A 565 -8.35 -11.33 31.83
N TRP A 566 -8.48 -10.14 32.42
CA TRP A 566 -7.35 -9.27 32.72
C TRP A 566 -6.57 -9.75 33.94
N ASP A 567 -5.25 -9.85 33.80
CA ASP A 567 -4.32 -10.15 34.88
C ASP A 567 -3.61 -8.87 35.33
N SER A 568 -4.04 -8.34 36.48
CA SER A 568 -3.48 -7.11 37.07
C SER A 568 -2.01 -7.24 37.44
N ASP A 569 -1.49 -8.44 37.73
CA ASP A 569 -0.09 -8.61 38.11
C ASP A 569 0.82 -8.53 36.89
N SER A 570 0.40 -9.14 35.77
CA SER A 570 1.19 -9.16 34.53
C SER A 570 0.92 -7.99 33.57
N HIS A 571 -0.19 -7.27 33.76
CA HIS A 571 -0.73 -6.27 32.82
C HIS A 571 -1.02 -6.88 31.44
N GLU A 572 -1.56 -8.10 31.42
CA GLU A 572 -1.88 -8.84 30.21
C GLU A 572 -3.29 -9.44 30.26
N TRP A 573 -3.85 -9.73 29.10
CA TRP A 573 -5.09 -10.47 28.95
C TRP A 573 -4.81 -11.96 28.75
N ASN A 574 -5.58 -12.81 29.44
CA ASN A 574 -5.68 -14.24 29.18
C ASN A 574 -6.91 -14.51 28.30
N VAL A 575 -6.69 -14.88 27.04
CA VAL A 575 -7.75 -15.10 26.05
C VAL A 575 -7.96 -16.60 25.84
N GLY A 576 -9.09 -17.12 26.30
CA GLY A 576 -9.48 -18.52 26.14
C GLY A 576 -10.11 -18.78 24.77
N VAL A 577 -9.58 -19.76 24.05
CA VAL A 577 -9.97 -20.12 22.68
C VAL A 577 -10.41 -21.58 22.61
N ASN A 578 -11.57 -21.83 22.01
CA ASN A 578 -12.04 -23.16 21.61
C ASN A 578 -11.79 -23.37 20.12
N VAL A 579 -11.19 -24.50 19.75
CA VAL A 579 -10.99 -24.90 18.35
C VAL A 579 -12.19 -25.72 17.90
N LEU A 580 -12.93 -25.20 16.92
CA LEU A 580 -14.21 -25.75 16.48
C LEU A 580 -14.08 -26.82 15.39
N ALA A 581 -13.03 -26.77 14.57
CA ALA A 581 -12.85 -27.67 13.44
C ALA A 581 -11.38 -27.80 13.00
N GLY A 582 -11.10 -28.78 12.13
CA GLY A 582 -9.78 -29.07 11.59
C GLY A 582 -8.96 -30.02 12.48
N LYS A 583 -7.80 -30.47 11.96
CA LYS A 583 -6.97 -31.47 12.65
C LYS A 583 -6.52 -31.01 14.05
N GLU A 584 -6.34 -29.70 14.24
CA GLU A 584 -5.98 -29.11 15.53
C GLU A 584 -7.03 -29.35 16.61
N ALA A 585 -8.33 -29.43 16.26
CA ALA A 585 -9.40 -29.71 17.21
C ALA A 585 -9.26 -31.10 17.86
N GLU A 586 -8.64 -32.07 17.18
CA GLU A 586 -8.48 -33.44 17.66
C GLU A 586 -7.47 -33.56 18.81
N PHE A 587 -6.47 -32.68 18.88
CA PHE A 587 -5.38 -32.75 19.86
C PHE A 587 -5.20 -31.48 20.70
N CYS A 588 -5.79 -30.35 20.30
CA CYS A 588 -5.76 -29.08 21.03
C CYS A 588 -7.14 -28.40 20.94
N PRO A 589 -8.19 -29.00 21.55
CA PRO A 589 -9.56 -28.48 21.45
C PRO A 589 -9.75 -27.13 22.14
N LYS A 590 -8.87 -26.78 23.08
CA LYS A 590 -8.87 -25.51 23.81
C LYS A 590 -7.45 -25.06 24.14
N TYR A 591 -7.20 -23.76 24.11
CA TYR A 591 -5.94 -23.17 24.57
C TYR A 591 -6.13 -21.71 25.01
N THR A 592 -5.11 -21.15 25.65
CA THR A 592 -5.10 -19.74 26.11
C THR A 592 -4.00 -18.96 25.42
N ILE A 593 -4.31 -17.74 24.98
CA ILE A 593 -3.35 -16.75 24.46
C ILE A 593 -3.17 -15.64 25.49
N LYS A 594 -1.93 -15.38 25.91
CA LYS A 594 -1.56 -14.17 26.68
C LYS A 594 -1.27 -13.02 25.73
N THR A 595 -1.82 -11.83 26.00
CA THR A 595 -1.59 -10.64 25.16
C THR A 595 -1.46 -9.35 25.95
N ASN A 596 -0.60 -8.44 25.49
CA ASN A 596 -0.41 -7.14 26.12
C ASN A 596 -1.62 -6.21 25.83
N PHE A 597 -2.24 -6.36 24.66
CA PHE A 597 -3.42 -5.59 24.25
C PHE A 597 -4.45 -6.49 23.58
N LEU A 598 -5.74 -6.29 23.91
CA LEU A 598 -6.85 -7.04 23.33
C LEU A 598 -7.75 -6.11 22.50
N ILE A 599 -8.07 -6.52 21.27
CA ILE A 599 -8.93 -5.75 20.37
C ILE A 599 -10.11 -6.58 19.92
N ALA A 600 -11.33 -6.10 20.15
CA ALA A 600 -12.54 -6.76 19.68
C ALA A 600 -13.06 -6.14 18.37
N GLY A 601 -13.18 -6.96 17.33
CA GLY A 601 -13.74 -6.62 16.02
C GLY A 601 -14.87 -7.56 15.61
N VAL A 602 -15.71 -7.98 16.57
CA VAL A 602 -16.74 -9.02 16.40
C VAL A 602 -18.01 -8.55 15.66
N GLY A 603 -18.20 -7.24 15.51
CA GLY A 603 -19.41 -6.65 14.91
C GLY A 603 -20.63 -6.70 15.84
N GLN A 604 -21.74 -6.12 15.38
CA GLN A 604 -23.00 -6.05 16.16
C GLN A 604 -24.12 -6.96 15.62
N LEU A 605 -23.99 -7.48 14.38
CA LEU A 605 -25.06 -8.13 13.62
C LEU A 605 -24.61 -9.52 13.10
N ASN A 606 -24.23 -10.39 14.03
CA ASN A 606 -23.72 -11.74 13.72
C ASN A 606 -24.53 -12.87 14.39
N GLU A 607 -25.00 -12.66 15.63
CA GLU A 607 -25.78 -13.66 16.37
C GLU A 607 -27.27 -13.59 16.02
N PRO A 608 -27.86 -14.62 15.37
CA PRO A 608 -29.26 -14.62 14.95
C PRO A 608 -30.23 -14.47 16.11
N PHE A 609 -31.32 -13.72 15.89
CA PHE A 609 -32.43 -13.67 16.84
C PHE A 609 -33.50 -14.69 16.44
N TRP A 610 -33.62 -15.75 17.23
CA TRP A 610 -34.65 -16.77 17.07
C TRP A 610 -35.87 -16.43 17.93
N PRO A 611 -37.00 -15.99 17.35
CA PRO A 611 -38.21 -15.76 18.12
C PRO A 611 -38.71 -17.09 18.71
N LYS A 612 -39.25 -17.05 19.91
CA LYS A 612 -39.95 -18.20 20.50
C LYS A 612 -41.40 -18.16 20.08
N ILE A 613 -41.80 -19.05 19.17
CA ILE A 613 -43.20 -19.21 18.74
C ILE A 613 -43.70 -20.54 19.28
N THR A 614 -44.84 -20.54 19.96
CA THR A 614 -45.46 -21.75 20.52
C THR A 614 -45.69 -22.79 19.41
N GLY A 615 -45.35 -24.06 19.64
CA GLY A 615 -45.53 -25.15 18.67
C GLY A 615 -44.47 -25.22 17.57
N GLN A 616 -43.42 -24.38 17.62
CA GLN A 616 -42.36 -24.38 16.61
C GLN A 616 -41.63 -25.73 16.50
N GLU A 617 -41.47 -26.44 17.62
CA GLU A 617 -40.84 -27.76 17.71
C GLU A 617 -41.64 -28.89 17.04
N SER A 618 -42.96 -28.71 16.82
CA SER A 618 -43.82 -29.73 16.20
C SER A 618 -43.97 -29.57 14.69
N PHE A 619 -43.55 -28.44 14.12
CA PHE A 619 -43.62 -28.16 12.70
C PHE A 619 -42.78 -29.17 11.89
N GLN A 620 -43.44 -29.86 10.95
CA GLN A 620 -42.82 -30.93 10.16
C GLN A 620 -42.07 -30.41 8.93
N GLY A 621 -42.29 -29.14 8.55
CA GLY A 621 -41.58 -28.48 7.46
C GLY A 621 -40.17 -28.02 7.84
N LYS A 622 -39.45 -27.45 6.87
CA LYS A 622 -38.10 -26.92 7.11
C LYS A 622 -38.17 -25.59 7.83
N VAL A 623 -37.29 -25.38 8.80
CA VAL A 623 -37.05 -24.09 9.44
C VAL A 623 -35.61 -23.66 9.17
N MET A 624 -35.40 -22.41 8.78
CA MET A 624 -34.08 -21.80 8.74
C MET A 624 -34.10 -20.31 9.07
N HIS A 625 -33.00 -19.78 9.60
CA HIS A 625 -32.80 -18.34 9.76
C HIS A 625 -31.96 -17.82 8.59
N SER A 626 -32.20 -16.59 8.14
CA SER A 626 -31.50 -16.00 6.99
C SER A 626 -29.97 -16.02 7.12
N ALA A 627 -29.46 -15.74 8.32
CA ALA A 627 -28.03 -15.82 8.66
C ALA A 627 -27.45 -17.25 8.81
N ARG A 628 -28.27 -18.30 8.67
CA ARG A 628 -27.87 -19.72 8.69
C ARG A 628 -28.54 -20.43 7.50
N TRP A 629 -28.41 -19.81 6.33
CA TRP A 629 -29.07 -20.29 5.11
C TRP A 629 -28.53 -21.65 4.67
N ASP A 630 -29.45 -22.59 4.38
CA ASP A 630 -29.13 -23.95 3.96
C ASP A 630 -29.35 -24.11 2.45
N TRP A 631 -28.27 -24.03 1.68
CA TRP A 631 -28.30 -24.20 0.22
C TRP A 631 -28.52 -25.65 -0.24
N SER A 632 -28.54 -26.63 0.67
CA SER A 632 -28.84 -28.04 0.31
C SER A 632 -30.34 -28.33 0.21
N TYR A 633 -31.19 -27.43 0.73
CA TYR A 633 -32.63 -27.61 0.72
C TYR A 633 -33.27 -27.01 -0.54
N ASP A 634 -33.94 -27.84 -1.33
CA ASP A 634 -34.71 -27.39 -2.50
C ASP A 634 -36.10 -26.88 -2.07
N PHE A 635 -36.32 -25.57 -2.27
CA PHE A 635 -37.57 -24.89 -1.96
C PHE A 635 -38.38 -24.51 -3.21
N ALA A 636 -37.99 -24.99 -4.40
CA ALA A 636 -38.78 -24.80 -5.62
C ALA A 636 -40.16 -25.47 -5.49
N GLY A 637 -41.21 -24.76 -5.91
CA GLY A 637 -42.59 -25.23 -5.84
C GLY A 637 -43.16 -25.38 -4.42
N LYS A 638 -42.44 -24.95 -3.37
CA LYS A 638 -42.89 -25.03 -1.97
C LYS A 638 -43.73 -23.82 -1.56
N ARG A 639 -44.54 -24.01 -0.52
CA ARG A 639 -45.23 -22.93 0.23
C ARG A 639 -44.25 -22.38 1.26
N VAL A 640 -43.86 -21.12 1.12
CA VAL A 640 -42.80 -20.51 1.92
C VAL A 640 -43.34 -19.37 2.76
N GLY A 641 -43.02 -19.36 4.05
CA GLY A 641 -43.32 -18.27 4.98
C GLY A 641 -42.07 -17.51 5.35
N ILE A 642 -42.05 -16.18 5.20
CA ILE A 642 -40.97 -15.31 5.69
C ILE A 642 -41.49 -14.57 6.92
N ILE A 643 -40.91 -14.84 8.09
CA ILE A 643 -41.25 -14.14 9.34
C ILE A 643 -40.30 -12.96 9.53
N GLY A 644 -40.86 -11.75 9.49
CA GLY A 644 -40.13 -10.49 9.51
C GLY A 644 -40.20 -9.75 8.15
N ASN A 645 -40.08 -8.42 8.17
CA ASN A 645 -40.10 -7.58 6.96
C ASN A 645 -38.92 -6.58 6.90
N GLY A 646 -37.84 -6.85 7.63
CA GLY A 646 -36.64 -5.99 7.66
C GLY A 646 -35.86 -6.04 6.35
N ALA A 647 -34.66 -5.45 6.34
CA ALA A 647 -33.77 -5.41 5.17
C ALA A 647 -33.58 -6.80 4.52
N THR A 648 -33.37 -7.82 5.35
CA THR A 648 -33.19 -9.20 4.90
C THR A 648 -34.43 -9.76 4.20
N ALA A 649 -35.63 -9.55 4.75
CA ALA A 649 -36.86 -10.03 4.13
C ALA A 649 -37.14 -9.32 2.79
N VAL A 650 -36.87 -8.02 2.73
CA VAL A 650 -36.99 -7.21 1.50
C VAL A 650 -36.06 -7.69 0.38
N GLN A 651 -34.92 -8.28 0.73
CA GLN A 651 -33.97 -8.89 -0.22
C GLN A 651 -34.34 -10.33 -0.59
N ILE A 652 -34.81 -11.14 0.36
CA ILE A 652 -35.16 -12.56 0.15
C ILE A 652 -36.45 -12.71 -0.64
N ALA A 653 -37.48 -11.91 -0.32
CA ALA A 653 -38.83 -12.09 -0.86
C ALA A 653 -38.87 -12.08 -2.41
N PRO A 654 -38.22 -11.14 -3.12
CA PRO A 654 -38.20 -11.15 -4.58
C PRO A 654 -37.56 -12.41 -5.17
N GLU A 655 -36.53 -12.96 -4.55
CA GLU A 655 -35.85 -14.16 -5.04
C GLU A 655 -36.66 -15.44 -4.77
N VAL A 656 -37.27 -15.54 -3.59
CA VAL A 656 -38.12 -16.68 -3.23
C VAL A 656 -39.40 -16.71 -4.07
N ALA A 657 -40.01 -15.55 -4.34
CA ALA A 657 -41.24 -15.45 -5.13
C ALA A 657 -41.09 -15.95 -6.57
N LYS A 658 -39.87 -15.99 -7.12
CA LYS A 658 -39.60 -16.50 -8.47
C LYS A 658 -39.79 -18.01 -8.59
N VAL A 659 -39.67 -18.75 -7.48
CA VAL A 659 -39.60 -20.23 -7.49
C VAL A 659 -40.60 -20.92 -6.54
N ALA A 660 -41.09 -20.23 -5.50
CA ALA A 660 -42.08 -20.77 -4.57
C ALA A 660 -43.45 -20.90 -5.24
N SER A 661 -44.23 -21.93 -4.87
CA SER A 661 -45.62 -22.05 -5.34
C SER A 661 -46.55 -21.05 -4.65
N HIS A 662 -46.23 -20.69 -3.40
CA HIS A 662 -46.86 -19.60 -2.67
C HIS A 662 -45.85 -18.99 -1.69
N LEU A 663 -45.89 -17.68 -1.52
CA LEU A 663 -45.05 -16.94 -0.55
C LEU A 663 -45.94 -16.11 0.38
N THR A 664 -45.83 -16.35 1.68
CA THR A 664 -46.47 -15.53 2.71
C THR A 664 -45.41 -14.74 3.47
N ILE A 665 -45.53 -13.40 3.48
CA ILE A 665 -44.64 -12.51 4.23
C ILE A 665 -45.38 -12.04 5.48
N PHE A 666 -44.90 -12.46 6.65
CA PHE A 666 -45.47 -12.07 7.94
C PHE A 666 -44.83 -10.77 8.43
N GLN A 667 -45.60 -9.69 8.36
CA GLN A 667 -45.20 -8.35 8.74
C GLN A 667 -45.82 -7.95 10.07
N ARG A 668 -44.97 -7.70 11.08
CA ARG A 668 -45.40 -7.10 12.35
C ARG A 668 -45.54 -5.58 12.28
N SER A 669 -44.53 -4.91 11.73
CA SER A 669 -44.50 -3.45 11.61
C SER A 669 -43.89 -3.08 10.26
N PRO A 670 -44.51 -2.21 9.43
CA PRO A 670 -43.94 -1.76 8.16
C PRO A 670 -42.61 -1.02 8.34
N ASN A 671 -41.79 -0.93 7.29
CA ASN A 671 -40.54 -0.16 7.25
C ASN A 671 -40.58 0.89 6.14
N TRP A 672 -39.85 2.00 6.33
CA TRP A 672 -39.64 2.98 5.27
C TRP A 672 -38.73 2.39 4.19
N LEU A 673 -39.19 2.46 2.94
CA LEU A 673 -38.52 1.90 1.78
C LEU A 673 -38.37 2.97 0.69
N MET A 674 -37.13 3.23 0.29
CA MET A 674 -36.76 4.13 -0.79
C MET A 674 -36.37 3.36 -2.05
N PRO A 675 -36.48 3.99 -3.23
CA PRO A 675 -35.92 3.42 -4.46
C PRO A 675 -34.42 3.22 -4.31
N ARG A 676 -33.93 2.09 -4.80
CA ARG A 676 -32.51 1.74 -4.77
C ARG A 676 -31.79 2.33 -5.98
N PHE A 677 -32.47 2.38 -7.13
CA PHE A 677 -31.90 2.78 -8.43
C PHE A 677 -30.64 1.98 -8.77
N ASP A 678 -30.67 0.68 -8.50
CA ASP A 678 -29.50 -0.16 -8.75
C ASP A 678 -29.27 -0.35 -10.26
N ALA A 679 -28.00 -0.28 -10.66
CA ALA A 679 -27.59 -0.35 -12.06
C ALA A 679 -26.21 -0.98 -12.20
N GLU A 680 -26.00 -1.67 -13.32
CA GLU A 680 -24.67 -2.13 -13.70
C GLU A 680 -23.74 -0.95 -13.96
N ILE A 681 -22.50 -1.07 -13.51
CA ILE A 681 -21.44 -0.11 -13.83
C ILE A 681 -20.86 -0.54 -15.19
N PRO A 682 -21.06 0.27 -16.25
CA PRO A 682 -20.59 -0.08 -17.59
C PRO A 682 -19.08 -0.33 -17.61
N ARG A 683 -18.64 -1.27 -18.45
CA ARG A 683 -17.21 -1.65 -18.55
C ARG A 683 -16.29 -0.46 -18.78
N TRP A 684 -16.71 0.53 -19.59
CA TRP A 684 -15.92 1.73 -19.84
C TRP A 684 -15.74 2.60 -18.57
N LYS A 685 -16.74 2.66 -17.67
CA LYS A 685 -16.60 3.36 -16.38
C LYS A 685 -15.61 2.64 -15.47
N ARG A 686 -15.67 1.30 -15.41
CA ARG A 686 -14.70 0.50 -14.64
C ARG A 686 -13.26 0.69 -15.13
N ILE A 687 -13.05 0.68 -16.45
CA ILE A 687 -11.74 0.98 -17.07
C ILE A 687 -11.29 2.41 -16.71
N LEU A 688 -12.21 3.38 -16.73
CA LEU A 688 -11.91 4.76 -16.35
C LEU A 688 -11.51 4.89 -14.88
N PHE A 689 -12.24 4.23 -13.97
CA PHE A 689 -11.92 4.21 -12.54
C PHE A 689 -10.58 3.54 -12.24
N ASP A 690 -10.24 2.49 -12.99
CA ASP A 690 -8.98 1.75 -12.84
C ASP A 690 -7.76 2.58 -13.29
N HIS A 691 -7.87 3.27 -14.43
CA HIS A 691 -6.75 4.03 -14.99
C HIS A 691 -6.68 5.49 -14.54
N VAL A 692 -7.76 6.06 -13.99
CA VAL A 692 -7.81 7.45 -13.54
C VAL A 692 -8.29 7.51 -12.08
N PRO A 693 -7.41 7.23 -11.10
CA PRO A 693 -7.78 7.19 -9.68
C PRO A 693 -8.47 8.46 -9.17
N ALA A 694 -8.12 9.63 -9.71
CA ALA A 694 -8.76 10.90 -9.34
C ALA A 694 -10.27 10.93 -9.64
N ILE A 695 -10.72 10.26 -10.71
CA ILE A 695 -12.16 10.17 -11.04
C ILE A 695 -12.87 9.27 -10.04
N LEU A 696 -12.26 8.13 -9.69
CA LEU A 696 -12.80 7.24 -8.66
C LEU A 696 -12.91 7.96 -7.30
N SER A 697 -11.85 8.66 -6.87
CA SER A 697 -11.88 9.48 -5.65
C SER A 697 -12.96 10.54 -5.70
N ARG A 698 -13.18 11.20 -6.85
CA ARG A 698 -14.25 12.20 -7.00
C ARG A 698 -15.64 11.57 -6.87
N VAL A 699 -15.87 10.42 -7.51
CA VAL A 699 -17.13 9.68 -7.41
C VAL A 699 -17.39 9.27 -5.97
N ARG A 700 -16.38 8.72 -5.29
CA ARG A 700 -16.46 8.36 -3.88
C ARG A 700 -16.78 9.57 -2.99
N ALA A 701 -16.20 10.73 -3.31
CA ALA A 701 -16.47 11.97 -2.59
C ALA A 701 -17.90 12.51 -2.78
N GLU A 702 -18.48 12.38 -3.98
CA GLU A 702 -19.89 12.72 -4.19
C GLU A 702 -20.82 11.78 -3.43
N ILE A 703 -20.51 10.49 -3.40
CA ILE A 703 -21.27 9.52 -2.62
C ILE A 703 -21.17 9.89 -1.13
N MET A 704 -19.97 10.22 -0.64
CA MET A 704 -19.78 10.68 0.74
C MET A 704 -20.64 11.90 1.07
N ASN A 705 -20.58 12.96 0.26
CA ASN A 705 -21.41 14.16 0.46
C ASN A 705 -22.91 13.85 0.47
N ALA A 706 -23.37 13.04 -0.49
CA ALA A 706 -24.78 12.69 -0.59
C ALA A 706 -25.25 11.89 0.63
N ARG A 707 -24.46 10.91 1.09
CA ARG A 707 -24.78 10.12 2.29
C ARG A 707 -24.74 10.97 3.56
N GLU A 708 -23.80 11.91 3.68
CA GLU A 708 -23.76 12.87 4.77
C GLU A 708 -25.00 13.77 4.82
N SER A 709 -25.51 14.23 3.66
CA SER A 709 -26.72 15.06 3.63
C SER A 709 -27.98 14.35 4.16
N TYR A 710 -27.99 13.01 4.20
CA TYR A 710 -29.14 12.25 4.72
C TYR A 710 -29.20 12.27 6.25
N TYR A 711 -28.13 12.70 6.94
CA TYR A 711 -28.09 12.78 8.39
C TYR A 711 -29.28 13.55 8.97
N GLN A 712 -29.58 14.73 8.42
CA GLN A 712 -30.69 15.57 8.90
C GLN A 712 -32.03 14.84 8.80
N ALA A 713 -32.27 14.22 7.65
CA ALA A 713 -33.48 13.49 7.35
C ALA A 713 -33.68 12.27 8.27
N VAL A 714 -32.59 11.57 8.62
CA VAL A 714 -32.67 10.37 9.46
C VAL A 714 -32.59 10.67 10.95
N ASN A 715 -32.07 11.81 11.40
CA ASN A 715 -31.83 12.07 12.82
C ASN A 715 -32.85 13.04 13.43
N HIS A 716 -33.48 13.90 12.62
CA HIS A 716 -34.40 14.94 13.07
C HIS A 716 -35.78 14.79 12.42
N ALA A 717 -36.76 14.31 13.20
CA ALA A 717 -38.10 13.96 12.72
C ALA A 717 -38.83 15.14 12.08
N ASP A 718 -38.66 16.34 12.65
CA ASP A 718 -39.36 17.58 12.26
C ASP A 718 -38.65 18.35 11.14
N SER A 719 -37.56 17.80 10.58
CA SER A 719 -36.83 18.46 9.49
C SER A 719 -37.62 18.42 8.16
N SER A 720 -37.37 19.42 7.31
CA SER A 720 -37.86 19.42 5.92
C SER A 720 -37.37 18.21 5.13
N ASP A 721 -36.17 17.72 5.46
CA ASP A 721 -35.55 16.58 4.79
C ASP A 721 -36.24 15.26 5.17
N SER A 722 -36.60 15.09 6.45
CA SER A 722 -37.42 13.97 6.93
C SER A 722 -38.80 13.95 6.25
N SER A 723 -39.42 15.12 6.09
CA SER A 723 -40.69 15.27 5.37
C SER A 723 -40.56 14.89 3.88
N THR A 724 -39.49 15.35 3.23
CA THR A 724 -39.18 15.04 1.82
C THR A 724 -38.93 13.55 1.63
N MET A 725 -38.20 12.93 2.54
CA MET A 725 -37.92 11.49 2.53
C MET A 725 -39.19 10.66 2.74
N THR A 726 -40.07 11.09 3.64
CA THR A 726 -41.39 10.49 3.85
C THR A 726 -42.23 10.55 2.58
N ALA A 727 -42.31 11.71 1.93
CA ALA A 727 -43.02 11.90 0.67
C ALA A 727 -42.46 11.00 -0.44
N THR A 728 -41.13 10.92 -0.55
CA THR A 728 -40.43 10.06 -1.52
C THR A 728 -40.77 8.58 -1.30
N CYS A 729 -40.75 8.09 -0.06
CA CYS A 729 -41.11 6.71 0.26
C CYS A 729 -42.56 6.40 -0.11
N LYS A 730 -43.50 7.29 0.23
CA LYS A 730 -44.93 7.13 -0.09
C LYS A 730 -45.16 7.14 -1.60
N GLN A 731 -44.54 8.07 -2.32
CA GLN A 731 -44.64 8.15 -3.77
C GLN A 731 -44.06 6.88 -4.44
N HIS A 732 -42.91 6.38 -3.97
CA HIS A 732 -42.33 5.13 -4.47
C HIS A 732 -43.29 3.94 -4.29
N MET A 733 -43.88 3.80 -3.10
CA MET A 733 -44.88 2.77 -2.81
C MET A 733 -46.10 2.88 -3.73
N GLN A 734 -46.70 4.06 -3.85
CA GLN A 734 -47.90 4.29 -4.68
C GLN A 734 -47.62 4.06 -6.17
N THR A 735 -46.43 4.46 -6.64
CA THR A 735 -46.02 4.27 -8.03
C THR A 735 -45.80 2.79 -8.36
N GLN A 736 -45.29 2.01 -7.41
CA GLN A 736 -45.07 0.57 -7.60
C GLN A 736 -46.32 -0.28 -7.34
N LEU A 737 -47.29 0.23 -6.57
CA LEU A 737 -48.55 -0.44 -6.22
C LEU A 737 -49.80 0.37 -6.64
N PRO A 738 -49.94 0.80 -7.91
CA PRO A 738 -51.06 1.63 -8.32
C PRO A 738 -52.41 0.90 -8.20
N ASP A 739 -52.40 -0.42 -8.41
CA ASP A 739 -53.61 -1.27 -8.44
C ASP A 739 -53.90 -1.97 -7.09
N ARG A 740 -53.13 -1.65 -6.03
CA ARG A 740 -53.23 -2.27 -4.70
C ARG A 740 -53.29 -1.24 -3.57
N PRO A 741 -54.28 -0.32 -3.57
CA PRO A 741 -54.41 0.69 -2.51
C PRO A 741 -54.68 0.07 -1.13
N ASP A 742 -55.22 -1.15 -1.09
CA ASP A 742 -55.41 -1.94 0.14
C ASP A 742 -54.11 -2.22 0.91
N LEU A 743 -52.96 -2.15 0.22
CA LEU A 743 -51.65 -2.37 0.82
C LEU A 743 -50.98 -1.09 1.32
N TRP A 744 -51.41 0.10 0.87
CA TRP A 744 -50.72 1.35 1.18
C TRP A 744 -50.72 1.66 2.68
N GLU A 745 -51.86 1.48 3.35
CA GLU A 745 -51.97 1.68 4.79
C GLU A 745 -51.14 0.64 5.55
N LYS A 746 -51.22 -0.63 5.14
CA LYS A 746 -50.47 -1.75 5.75
C LYS A 746 -48.96 -1.56 5.64
N LEU A 747 -48.48 -0.92 4.58
CA LEU A 747 -47.05 -0.72 4.30
C LEU A 747 -46.52 0.64 4.78
N THR A 748 -47.37 1.54 5.27
CA THR A 748 -46.94 2.86 5.75
C THR A 748 -46.62 2.84 7.25
N PRO A 749 -45.38 3.14 7.68
CA PRO A 749 -45.05 3.27 9.09
C PRO A 749 -45.74 4.46 9.78
N ASN A 750 -46.04 4.29 11.07
CA ASN A 750 -46.61 5.32 11.96
C ASN A 750 -45.53 6.09 12.77
N TYR A 751 -44.27 5.92 12.42
CA TYR A 751 -43.08 6.53 13.03
C TYR A 751 -42.24 7.24 11.97
N PRO A 752 -41.41 8.24 12.34
CA PRO A 752 -40.66 9.04 11.36
C PRO A 752 -39.54 8.22 10.71
N PRO A 753 -39.12 8.56 9.48
CA PRO A 753 -37.90 8.04 8.90
C PRO A 753 -36.71 8.17 9.85
N GLY A 754 -35.84 7.17 9.88
CA GLY A 754 -34.67 7.15 10.75
C GLY A 754 -34.81 6.32 12.03
N CYS A 755 -36.02 6.15 12.61
CA CYS A 755 -36.17 5.31 13.81
C CYS A 755 -35.68 3.86 13.60
N LYS A 756 -35.84 3.36 12.37
CA LYS A 756 -35.16 2.17 11.84
C LYS A 756 -34.39 2.56 10.59
N ARG A 757 -33.40 1.75 10.22
CA ARG A 757 -32.66 1.91 8.97
C ARG A 757 -33.63 1.90 7.78
N ILE A 758 -33.49 2.88 6.90
CA ILE A 758 -34.30 2.98 5.69
C ILE A 758 -33.87 1.87 4.74
N LEU A 759 -34.84 1.15 4.19
CA LEU A 759 -34.61 0.04 3.29
C LEU A 759 -34.52 0.56 1.86
N LEU A 760 -33.66 -0.03 1.04
CA LEU A 760 -33.53 0.31 -0.37
C LEU A 760 -33.97 -0.88 -1.23
N SER A 761 -35.02 -0.73 -2.03
CA SER A 761 -35.46 -1.78 -2.95
C SER A 761 -36.24 -1.27 -4.14
N ASP A 762 -35.95 -1.86 -5.29
CA ASP A 762 -36.71 -1.65 -6.52
C ASP A 762 -37.72 -2.80 -6.75
N ASP A 763 -37.49 -3.97 -6.14
CA ASP A 763 -38.20 -5.22 -6.48
C ASP A 763 -39.24 -5.68 -5.45
N TYR A 764 -39.19 -5.16 -4.21
CA TYR A 764 -40.04 -5.63 -3.13
C TYR A 764 -41.54 -5.32 -3.33
N TYR A 765 -41.88 -4.08 -3.69
CA TYR A 765 -43.27 -3.73 -3.98
C TYR A 765 -43.82 -4.45 -5.22
N PRO A 766 -43.09 -4.56 -6.35
CA PRO A 766 -43.48 -5.45 -7.45
C PRO A 766 -43.79 -6.88 -7.01
N THR A 767 -43.00 -7.43 -6.09
CA THR A 767 -43.20 -8.79 -5.58
C THR A 767 -44.56 -8.95 -4.90
N LEU A 768 -45.06 -7.94 -4.19
CA LEU A 768 -46.38 -7.96 -3.54
C LEU A 768 -47.57 -7.90 -4.51
N ARG A 769 -47.33 -7.64 -5.81
CA ARG A 769 -48.36 -7.69 -6.85
C ARG A 769 -48.58 -9.09 -7.41
N LEU A 770 -47.64 -10.00 -7.19
CA LEU A 770 -47.72 -11.34 -7.73
C LEU A 770 -48.90 -12.09 -7.10
N PRO A 771 -49.68 -12.86 -7.89
CA PRO A 771 -50.93 -13.48 -7.42
C PRO A 771 -50.70 -14.55 -6.34
N HIS A 772 -49.50 -15.13 -6.28
CA HIS A 772 -49.10 -16.15 -5.30
C HIS A 772 -48.30 -15.58 -4.12
N VAL A 773 -48.27 -14.26 -3.96
CA VAL A 773 -47.60 -13.59 -2.83
C VAL A 773 -48.64 -12.91 -1.93
N THR A 774 -48.61 -13.26 -0.65
CA THR A 774 -49.52 -12.73 0.37
C THR A 774 -48.74 -11.95 1.41
N LEU A 775 -49.13 -10.70 1.68
CA LEU A 775 -48.69 -9.95 2.86
C LEU A 775 -49.65 -10.22 4.01
N GLU A 776 -49.18 -10.90 5.05
CA GLU A 776 -49.94 -11.20 6.26
C GLU A 776 -49.50 -10.26 7.39
N THR A 777 -50.46 -9.51 7.94
CA THR A 777 -50.22 -8.51 9.00
C THR A 777 -50.86 -8.89 10.34
N GLN A 778 -51.61 -9.99 10.38
CA GLN A 778 -52.21 -10.53 11.60
C GLN A 778 -51.14 -11.15 12.52
N HIS A 779 -51.45 -11.24 13.81
CA HIS A 779 -50.53 -11.75 14.82
C HIS A 779 -50.35 -13.27 14.66
N ILE A 780 -49.10 -13.74 14.64
CA ILE A 780 -48.79 -15.17 14.69
C ILE A 780 -49.06 -15.69 16.11
N ASP A 781 -50.05 -16.55 16.26
CA ASP A 781 -50.41 -17.14 17.54
C ASP A 781 -49.52 -18.34 17.90
N ARG A 782 -49.45 -19.31 16.98
CA ARG A 782 -48.70 -20.56 17.15
C ARG A 782 -48.32 -21.16 15.80
N MET A 783 -47.31 -22.02 15.80
CA MET A 783 -47.03 -22.95 14.71
C MET A 783 -47.80 -24.25 14.93
N THR A 784 -48.17 -24.89 13.83
CA THR A 784 -48.80 -26.22 13.79
C THR A 784 -47.85 -27.22 13.13
N ASP A 785 -48.25 -28.48 13.03
CA ASP A 785 -47.45 -29.49 12.35
C ASP A 785 -47.28 -29.20 10.85
N SER A 786 -48.21 -28.45 10.23
CA SER A 786 -48.23 -28.14 8.79
C SER A 786 -47.99 -26.67 8.44
N GLY A 787 -47.95 -25.75 9.41
CA GLY A 787 -47.93 -24.31 9.10
C GLY A 787 -47.94 -23.37 10.30
N VAL A 788 -48.63 -22.23 10.12
CA VAL A 788 -48.74 -21.15 11.10
C VAL A 788 -50.19 -20.72 11.22
N ILE A 789 -50.68 -20.58 12.45
CA ILE A 789 -51.98 -19.98 12.73
C ILE A 789 -51.80 -18.51 13.06
N VAL A 790 -52.51 -17.66 12.31
CA VAL A 790 -52.63 -16.23 12.59
C VAL A 790 -54.02 -15.91 13.15
N ARG A 791 -54.09 -14.90 14.02
CA ARG A 791 -55.33 -14.45 14.65
C ARG A 791 -55.67 -13.01 14.30
N ASP A 792 -56.97 -12.79 14.08
CA ASP A 792 -57.61 -11.47 14.11
C ASP A 792 -58.82 -11.53 15.06
N GLY A 793 -58.66 -10.98 16.26
CA GLY A 793 -59.64 -11.14 17.34
C GLY A 793 -59.88 -12.62 17.69
N SER A 794 -61.11 -13.10 17.50
CA SER A 794 -61.52 -14.48 17.75
C SER A 794 -61.40 -15.42 16.54
N GLN A 795 -61.07 -14.91 15.35
CA GLN A 795 -60.95 -15.73 14.14
C GLN A 795 -59.53 -16.28 13.99
N GLU A 796 -59.43 -17.61 13.85
CA GLU A 796 -58.17 -18.30 13.50
C GLU A 796 -58.12 -18.52 11.99
N LYS A 797 -56.98 -18.21 11.38
CA LYS A 797 -56.67 -18.53 9.99
C LYS A 797 -55.42 -19.40 9.95
N ASP A 798 -55.56 -20.58 9.38
CA ASP A 798 -54.45 -21.51 9.16
C ASP A 798 -53.75 -21.19 7.83
N ILE A 799 -52.43 -21.19 7.86
CA ILE A 799 -51.56 -20.95 6.72
C ILE A 799 -50.55 -22.09 6.67
N ASP A 800 -50.81 -23.06 5.81
CA ASP A 800 -49.89 -24.18 5.60
C ASP A 800 -48.60 -23.74 4.90
N LEU A 801 -47.47 -24.23 5.40
CA LEU A 801 -46.14 -23.91 4.92
C LEU A 801 -45.26 -25.17 4.88
N ASP A 802 -44.44 -25.29 3.85
CA ASP A 802 -43.41 -26.35 3.78
C ASP A 802 -42.05 -25.85 4.27
N LEU A 803 -41.87 -24.52 4.29
CA LEU A 803 -40.65 -23.85 4.73
C LEU A 803 -40.98 -22.55 5.49
N VAL A 804 -40.37 -22.37 6.65
CA VAL A 804 -40.37 -21.11 7.41
C VAL A 804 -38.95 -20.52 7.43
N ILE A 805 -38.84 -19.28 6.94
CA ILE A 805 -37.63 -18.48 6.94
C ILE A 805 -37.76 -17.39 8.01
N PHE A 806 -36.91 -17.46 9.03
CA PHE A 806 -36.77 -16.37 10.00
C PHE A 806 -35.86 -15.28 9.45
N ALA A 807 -36.46 -14.14 9.10
CA ALA A 807 -35.79 -12.89 8.74
C ALA A 807 -35.91 -11.88 9.91
N THR A 808 -35.66 -12.38 11.12
CA THR A 808 -35.99 -11.72 12.41
C THR A 808 -34.84 -10.93 13.03
N GLY A 809 -33.71 -10.81 12.32
CA GLY A 809 -32.59 -9.97 12.72
C GLY A 809 -31.62 -10.65 13.68
N PHE A 810 -31.01 -9.87 14.56
CA PHE A 810 -29.87 -10.27 15.39
C PHE A 810 -30.01 -9.79 16.83
N GLN A 811 -29.25 -10.39 17.76
CA GLN A 811 -29.14 -9.96 19.16
C GLN A 811 -28.27 -8.70 19.33
N ALA A 812 -28.63 -7.61 18.64
CA ALA A 812 -27.76 -6.44 18.47
C ALA A 812 -27.53 -5.59 19.74
N LYS A 813 -28.29 -5.82 20.82
CA LYS A 813 -28.14 -5.10 22.10
C LYS A 813 -27.06 -5.74 23.00
N ASP A 814 -26.71 -6.99 22.77
CA ASP A 814 -25.75 -7.75 23.56
C ASP A 814 -24.38 -7.73 22.88
N PHE A 815 -23.63 -6.65 23.11
CA PHE A 815 -22.29 -6.47 22.55
C PHE A 815 -21.34 -7.55 23.09
N LEU A 816 -20.45 -8.08 22.22
CA LEU A 816 -19.52 -9.18 22.57
C LEU A 816 -20.24 -10.46 23.03
N HIS A 817 -21.44 -10.72 22.50
CA HIS A 817 -22.24 -11.90 22.80
C HIS A 817 -21.41 -13.19 22.80
N GLY A 818 -21.61 -14.02 23.82
CA GLY A 818 -20.95 -15.32 23.96
C GLY A 818 -19.52 -15.27 24.52
N ILE A 819 -18.94 -14.08 24.75
CA ILE A 819 -17.59 -13.93 25.31
C ILE A 819 -17.69 -13.49 26.78
N HIS A 820 -17.13 -14.28 27.69
CA HIS A 820 -16.95 -13.87 29.08
C HIS A 820 -15.78 -12.88 29.19
N VAL A 821 -16.06 -11.59 29.36
CA VAL A 821 -15.02 -10.56 29.51
C VAL A 821 -14.96 -10.06 30.96
N GLN A 822 -13.80 -10.21 31.59
CA GLN A 822 -13.53 -9.77 32.95
C GLN A 822 -12.31 -8.84 32.99
N GLY A 823 -12.51 -7.62 33.47
CA GLY A 823 -11.48 -6.61 33.57
C GLY A 823 -10.82 -6.51 34.95
N ALA A 824 -10.24 -5.34 35.24
CA ALA A 824 -9.60 -5.09 36.53
C ALA A 824 -10.60 -5.21 37.70
N GLY A 825 -10.10 -5.62 38.88
CA GLY A 825 -10.93 -5.80 40.07
C GLY A 825 -11.97 -6.92 39.97
N GLY A 826 -11.85 -7.81 38.97
CA GLY A 826 -12.77 -8.92 38.75
C GLY A 826 -14.15 -8.52 38.19
N GLN A 827 -14.32 -7.27 37.78
CA GLN A 827 -15.59 -6.78 37.25
C GLN A 827 -15.86 -7.34 35.85
N THR A 828 -17.04 -7.91 35.65
CA THR A 828 -17.44 -8.44 34.34
C THR A 828 -18.09 -7.35 33.48
N LEU A 829 -17.84 -7.40 32.17
CA LEU A 829 -18.43 -6.46 31.22
C LEU A 829 -19.96 -6.56 31.17
N LYS A 830 -20.49 -7.79 31.31
CA LYS A 830 -21.94 -8.05 31.40
C LYS A 830 -22.58 -7.30 32.57
N PHE A 831 -21.91 -7.28 33.73
CA PHE A 831 -22.38 -6.52 34.89
C PHE A 831 -22.30 -5.00 34.63
N LYS A 832 -21.19 -4.52 34.07
CA LYS A 832 -20.99 -3.11 33.72
C LYS A 832 -22.07 -2.57 32.76
N TRP A 833 -22.50 -3.39 31.80
CA TRP A 833 -23.46 -3.02 30.77
C TRP A 833 -24.91 -3.46 31.05
N ALA A 834 -25.21 -3.95 32.25
CA ALA A 834 -26.55 -4.45 32.61
C ALA A 834 -27.68 -3.43 32.37
N ASN A 835 -27.38 -2.12 32.47
CA ASN A 835 -28.33 -1.03 32.28
C ASN A 835 -28.15 -0.28 30.94
N GLY A 836 -27.38 -0.84 30.01
CA GLY A 836 -27.04 -0.23 28.72
C GLY A 836 -25.53 -0.16 28.50
N ALA A 837 -25.11 -0.55 27.30
CA ALA A 837 -23.70 -0.53 26.95
C ALA A 837 -23.18 0.90 26.78
N SER A 838 -21.98 1.17 27.30
CA SER A 838 -21.29 2.45 27.18
C SER A 838 -19.77 2.26 27.08
N ALA A 839 -19.12 3.13 26.31
CA ALA A 839 -17.69 3.14 26.07
C ALA A 839 -17.25 4.56 25.71
N LEU A 840 -16.00 4.94 26.05
CA LEU A 840 -15.43 6.22 25.61
C LEU A 840 -15.31 6.20 24.08
N TYR A 841 -16.00 7.13 23.44
CA TYR A 841 -16.07 7.26 21.97
C TYR A 841 -16.54 5.97 21.23
N GLY A 842 -17.11 5.00 21.96
CA GLY A 842 -17.43 3.68 21.41
C GLY A 842 -16.24 2.75 21.19
N VAL A 843 -15.06 3.06 21.78
CA VAL A 843 -13.78 2.40 21.49
C VAL A 843 -13.13 1.76 22.73
N THR A 844 -13.11 2.43 23.88
CA THR A 844 -12.45 1.94 25.11
C THR A 844 -13.42 1.93 26.30
N VAL A 845 -13.21 1.05 27.29
CA VAL A 845 -14.11 0.85 28.43
C VAL A 845 -13.32 1.03 29.74
N ASP A 846 -13.88 1.77 30.69
CA ASP A 846 -13.23 2.17 31.95
C ASP A 846 -12.92 1.01 32.91
N THR A 847 -13.48 -0.17 32.64
CA THR A 847 -13.22 -1.39 33.43
C THR A 847 -12.25 -2.35 32.73
N LEU A 848 -11.84 -2.05 31.48
CA LEU A 848 -11.05 -2.96 30.65
C LEU A 848 -9.72 -2.29 30.27
N PRO A 849 -8.64 -2.51 31.04
CA PRO A 849 -7.32 -1.99 30.70
C PRO A 849 -6.76 -2.60 29.41
N ASN A 850 -5.98 -1.84 28.65
CA ASN A 850 -5.35 -2.29 27.40
C ASN A 850 -6.31 -3.01 26.45
N PHE A 851 -7.54 -2.50 26.38
CA PHE A 851 -8.61 -3.06 25.58
C PHE A 851 -9.13 -2.01 24.59
N GLY A 852 -9.43 -2.45 23.38
CA GLY A 852 -10.11 -1.65 22.36
C GLY A 852 -11.21 -2.44 21.67
N MET A 853 -12.21 -1.74 21.14
CA MET A 853 -13.21 -2.33 20.26
C MET A 853 -13.48 -1.47 19.04
N LEU A 854 -13.79 -2.14 17.93
CA LEU A 854 -14.28 -1.51 16.72
C LEU A 854 -15.75 -1.86 16.54
N TYR A 855 -16.53 -0.90 16.05
CA TYR A 855 -17.98 -0.98 15.95
C TYR A 855 -18.66 -1.25 17.32
N GLY A 856 -18.17 -0.57 18.37
CA GLY A 856 -18.72 -0.66 19.73
C GLY A 856 -20.01 0.14 19.95
N PRO A 857 -20.46 0.29 21.21
CA PRO A 857 -21.65 1.06 21.56
C PRO A 857 -21.62 2.48 20.99
N ASN A 858 -22.78 2.96 20.53
CA ASN A 858 -22.99 4.28 19.97
C ASN A 858 -22.13 4.65 18.74
N THR A 859 -21.84 3.67 17.87
CA THR A 859 -21.06 3.88 16.64
C THR A 859 -21.78 3.46 15.36
N ASN A 860 -22.95 2.83 15.47
CA ASN A 860 -23.76 2.45 14.33
C ASN A 860 -24.39 3.67 13.63
N LEU A 861 -24.65 3.54 12.33
CA LEU A 861 -25.15 4.62 11.49
C LEU A 861 -26.49 4.25 10.83
N GLY A 862 -27.36 5.25 10.68
CA GLY A 862 -28.57 5.16 9.86
C GLY A 862 -28.39 5.62 8.42
N HIS A 863 -27.36 6.41 8.12
CA HIS A 863 -27.24 7.17 6.87
C HIS A 863 -25.96 6.90 6.05
N ASN A 864 -24.86 6.41 6.62
CA ASN A 864 -23.57 6.33 5.92
C ASN A 864 -22.84 4.98 6.12
N SER A 865 -21.62 4.84 5.58
CA SER A 865 -20.80 3.63 5.58
C SER A 865 -20.11 3.40 6.92
N ILE A 866 -20.33 2.22 7.53
CA ILE A 866 -19.66 1.85 8.78
C ILE A 866 -18.15 1.67 8.64
N ILE A 867 -17.65 1.38 7.43
CA ILE A 867 -16.22 1.18 7.17
C ILE A 867 -15.41 2.44 7.54
N LEU A 868 -15.97 3.63 7.33
CA LEU A 868 -15.32 4.90 7.67
C LEU A 868 -15.21 5.12 9.19
N MET A 869 -16.19 4.63 9.95
CA MET A 869 -16.14 4.62 11.43
C MET A 869 -15.05 3.65 11.91
N ILE A 870 -15.02 2.44 11.32
CA ILE A 870 -14.01 1.41 11.62
C ILE A 870 -12.59 1.94 11.38
N GLU A 871 -12.36 2.63 10.26
CA GLU A 871 -11.03 3.21 9.96
C GLU A 871 -10.63 4.28 10.99
N ALA A 872 -11.57 5.11 11.44
CA ALA A 872 -11.31 6.09 12.49
C ALA A 872 -10.93 5.42 13.83
N GLN A 873 -11.68 4.38 14.22
CA GLN A 873 -11.44 3.59 15.44
C GLN A 873 -10.10 2.86 15.39
N ALA A 874 -9.78 2.20 14.28
CA ALA A 874 -8.51 1.52 14.09
C ALA A 874 -7.32 2.48 14.22
N ARG A 875 -7.41 3.66 13.58
CA ARG A 875 -6.37 4.70 13.68
C ARG A 875 -6.22 5.22 15.11
N TYR A 876 -7.32 5.43 15.82
CA TYR A 876 -7.32 5.88 17.21
C TYR A 876 -6.68 4.87 18.17
N LEU A 877 -6.90 3.57 17.94
CA LEU A 877 -6.33 2.49 18.76
C LEU A 877 -4.81 2.31 18.57
N VAL A 878 -4.27 2.60 17.38
CA VAL A 878 -2.83 2.37 17.09
C VAL A 878 -1.89 3.06 18.08
N PRO A 879 -2.05 4.35 18.45
CA PRO A 879 -1.21 4.98 19.45
C PRO A 879 -1.33 4.37 20.85
N LEU A 880 -2.53 3.96 21.27
CA LEU A 880 -2.74 3.30 22.56
C LEU A 880 -1.95 1.98 22.62
N VAL A 881 -2.11 1.13 21.60
CA VAL A 881 -1.35 -0.13 21.46
C VAL A 881 0.16 0.15 21.43
N SER A 882 0.58 1.11 20.60
CA SER A 882 2.00 1.44 20.41
C SER A 882 2.67 1.86 21.72
N ARG A 883 1.96 2.53 22.63
CA ARG A 883 2.52 2.93 23.94
C ARG A 883 2.67 1.75 24.89
N VAL A 884 1.67 0.89 24.96
CA VAL A 884 1.74 -0.35 25.76
C VAL A 884 2.93 -1.21 25.30
N LEU A 885 3.08 -1.41 23.99
CA LEU A 885 4.17 -2.22 23.45
C LEU A 885 5.55 -1.57 23.58
N LYS A 886 5.65 -0.23 23.49
CA LYS A 886 6.91 0.49 23.73
C LYS A 886 7.39 0.33 25.18
N SER A 887 6.48 0.45 26.14
CA SER A 887 6.78 0.20 27.56
C SER A 887 7.25 -1.24 27.76
N ARG A 888 6.53 -2.21 27.16
CA ARG A 888 6.89 -3.63 27.23
C ARG A 888 8.27 -3.93 26.62
N GLY A 889 8.60 -3.34 25.49
CA GLY A 889 9.90 -3.47 24.83
C GLY A 889 11.07 -2.91 25.64
N ARG A 890 10.81 -2.06 26.64
CA ARG A 890 11.79 -1.55 27.61
C ARG A 890 11.83 -2.35 28.91
N GLY A 891 11.08 -3.45 28.99
CA GLY A 891 10.95 -4.28 30.19
C GLY A 891 9.88 -3.81 31.18
N GLY A 892 9.22 -2.69 30.90
CA GLY A 892 8.19 -2.12 31.76
C GLY A 892 6.82 -2.79 31.59
N LYS A 893 5.88 -2.33 32.42
CA LYS A 893 4.44 -2.61 32.31
C LYS A 893 3.70 -1.29 32.17
N LEU A 894 2.69 -1.27 31.32
CA LEU A 894 1.80 -0.13 31.16
C LEU A 894 0.37 -0.62 30.97
N SER A 895 -0.51 -0.15 31.84
CA SER A 895 -1.96 -0.28 31.73
C SER A 895 -2.52 1.07 31.30
N VAL A 896 -3.37 1.07 30.28
CA VAL A 896 -4.07 2.24 29.75
C VAL A 896 -5.58 1.96 29.84
N VAL A 897 -6.29 2.76 30.62
CA VAL A 897 -7.73 2.62 30.86
C VAL A 897 -8.40 4.01 30.83
N PRO A 898 -9.55 4.21 30.18
CA PRO A 898 -10.20 5.52 30.21
C PRO A 898 -10.73 5.83 31.60
N LYS A 899 -10.67 7.09 32.02
CA LYS A 899 -11.20 7.56 33.32
C LYS A 899 -12.69 7.27 33.43
N ALA A 900 -13.12 6.61 34.51
CA ALA A 900 -14.52 6.27 34.71
C ALA A 900 -15.46 7.49 34.67
N LEU A 901 -15.06 8.60 35.30
CA LEU A 901 -15.81 9.87 35.24
C LEU A 901 -15.94 10.40 33.81
N ARG A 902 -14.86 10.33 33.02
CA ARG A 902 -14.88 10.79 31.62
C ARG A 902 -15.83 9.97 30.76
N VAL A 903 -15.88 8.64 30.97
CA VAL A 903 -16.85 7.76 30.29
C VAL A 903 -18.28 8.12 30.66
N GLN A 904 -18.55 8.40 31.94
CA GLN A 904 -19.88 8.79 32.41
C GLN A 904 -20.33 10.13 31.85
N GLU A 905 -19.47 11.15 31.87
CA GLU A 905 -19.74 12.47 31.29
C GLU A 905 -20.00 12.36 29.79
N TRP A 906 -19.11 11.67 29.06
CA TRP A 906 -19.28 11.40 27.64
C TRP A 906 -20.63 10.74 27.32
N ASN A 907 -20.96 9.68 28.05
CA ASN A 907 -22.19 8.95 27.82
C ASN A 907 -23.43 9.80 28.16
N LYS A 908 -23.38 10.60 29.22
CA LYS A 908 -24.48 11.51 29.59
C LYS A 908 -24.77 12.52 28.48
N ASP A 909 -23.74 13.18 27.95
CA ASP A 909 -23.86 14.16 26.88
C ASP A 909 -24.39 13.49 25.60
N LEU A 910 -23.85 12.33 25.26
CA LEU A 910 -24.26 11.54 24.09
C LEU A 910 -25.73 11.11 24.18
N GLN A 911 -26.17 10.62 25.34
CA GLN A 911 -27.56 10.20 25.55
C GLN A 911 -28.52 11.38 25.56
N SER A 912 -28.10 12.56 26.02
CA SER A 912 -28.89 13.79 25.89
C SER A 912 -29.19 14.11 24.42
N ASN A 913 -28.17 14.01 23.55
CA ASN A 913 -28.35 14.23 22.11
C ASN A 913 -29.24 13.14 21.48
N LEU A 914 -28.94 11.87 21.76
CA LEU A 914 -29.69 10.73 21.22
C LEU A 914 -31.16 10.71 21.68
N GLY A 915 -31.46 11.18 22.89
CA GLY A 915 -32.83 11.26 23.42
C GLY A 915 -33.75 12.19 22.62
N SER A 916 -33.18 13.15 21.88
CA SER A 916 -33.90 14.05 20.97
C SER A 916 -33.95 13.59 19.51
N SER A 917 -33.25 12.50 19.18
CA SER A 917 -33.18 11.97 17.82
C SER A 917 -34.41 11.12 17.45
N THR A 918 -34.63 10.94 16.16
CA THR A 918 -35.62 9.97 15.62
C THR A 918 -35.41 8.54 16.14
N PHE A 919 -34.18 8.15 16.52
CA PHE A 919 -33.88 6.83 17.07
C PHE A 919 -34.60 6.58 18.38
N ALA A 920 -34.86 7.64 19.15
CA ALA A 920 -35.55 7.58 20.43
C ALA A 920 -37.09 7.55 20.31
N ASP A 921 -37.68 7.75 19.12
CA ASP A 921 -39.14 7.88 18.95
C ASP A 921 -39.94 6.74 19.59
N ALA A 922 -40.83 7.09 20.52
CA ALA A 922 -41.58 6.14 21.36
C ALA A 922 -42.55 5.25 20.56
N ARG A 923 -42.98 5.65 19.37
CA ARG A 923 -43.90 4.88 18.52
C ARG A 923 -43.23 3.69 17.84
N CYS A 924 -41.91 3.63 17.89
CA CYS A 924 -41.12 2.67 17.14
C CYS A 924 -40.19 1.87 18.04
N ASN A 925 -40.31 0.55 17.95
CA ASN A 925 -39.40 -0.40 18.59
C ASN A 925 -38.35 -0.84 17.56
N SER A 926 -37.10 -0.42 17.75
CA SER A 926 -35.96 -0.74 16.89
C SER A 926 -34.87 -1.44 17.70
N TRP A 927 -34.00 -2.16 17.02
CA TRP A 927 -32.85 -2.79 17.67
C TRP A 927 -31.79 -1.80 18.16
N TYR A 928 -31.97 -0.49 17.88
CA TYR A 928 -31.04 0.56 18.31
C TYR A 928 -31.10 0.89 19.80
N LYS A 929 -32.23 0.57 20.45
CA LYS A 929 -32.53 0.99 21.82
C LYS A 929 -32.95 -0.14 22.74
N THR A 930 -32.65 0.04 24.03
CA THR A 930 -33.08 -0.85 25.10
C THR A 930 -34.59 -0.74 25.31
N ASP A 931 -35.14 -1.64 26.11
CA ASP A 931 -36.57 -1.63 26.43
C ASP A 931 -36.94 -0.43 27.32
N SER A 932 -35.96 0.16 28.01
CA SER A 932 -36.09 1.45 28.71
C SER A 932 -36.02 2.68 27.80
N GLY A 933 -35.77 2.50 26.50
CA GLY A 933 -35.68 3.57 25.50
C GLY A 933 -34.27 4.16 25.28
N LEU A 934 -33.24 3.65 25.98
CA LEU A 934 -31.86 4.13 25.85
C LEU A 934 -31.25 3.70 24.51
N VAL A 935 -30.73 4.64 23.72
CA VAL A 935 -30.12 4.34 22.42
C VAL A 935 -28.66 3.94 22.64
N THR A 936 -28.34 2.66 22.48
CA THR A 936 -27.00 2.11 22.79
C THR A 936 -26.20 1.74 21.55
N ASN A 937 -26.84 1.60 20.38
CA ASN A 937 -26.14 1.22 19.15
C ASN A 937 -25.69 2.42 18.31
N ASN A 938 -26.56 3.41 18.10
CA ASN A 938 -26.33 4.45 17.10
C ASN A 938 -25.46 5.61 17.60
N TRP A 939 -24.64 6.13 16.68
CA TRP A 939 -23.94 7.39 16.79
C TRP A 939 -24.89 8.56 16.59
N SER A 940 -24.67 9.65 17.34
CA SER A 940 -25.57 10.82 17.37
C SER A 940 -25.22 11.91 16.36
N GLY A 941 -24.25 11.69 15.47
CA GLY A 941 -23.72 12.70 14.57
C GLY A 941 -23.42 12.16 13.17
N THR A 942 -22.68 12.96 12.42
CA THR A 942 -22.14 12.63 11.08
C THR A 942 -20.90 11.75 11.16
N VAL A 943 -20.51 11.12 10.05
CA VAL A 943 -19.23 10.38 9.99
C VAL A 943 -18.05 11.34 10.05
N VAL A 944 -18.17 12.53 9.45
CA VAL A 944 -17.12 13.55 9.49
C VAL A 944 -16.83 13.98 10.93
N GLU A 945 -17.87 14.29 11.72
CA GLU A 945 -17.71 14.64 13.14
C GLU A 945 -17.05 13.51 13.94
N TYR A 946 -17.42 12.26 13.68
CA TYR A 946 -16.80 11.12 14.37
C TYR A 946 -15.33 10.93 13.98
N GLN A 947 -15.00 11.11 12.70
CA GLN A 947 -13.62 11.07 12.22
C GLN A 947 -12.78 12.21 12.79
N GLU A 948 -13.36 13.39 12.98
CA GLU A 948 -12.70 14.52 13.64
C GLU A 948 -12.49 14.29 15.13
N LEU A 949 -13.49 13.73 15.81
CA LEU A 949 -13.40 13.31 17.21
C LEU A 949 -12.22 12.35 17.43
N LEU A 950 -12.10 11.32 16.58
CA LEU A 950 -11.05 10.31 16.67
C LEU A 950 -9.74 10.68 15.96
N SER A 951 -9.64 11.89 15.38
CA SER A 951 -8.41 12.36 14.71
C SER A 951 -7.27 12.67 15.69
N LYS A 952 -7.52 12.56 16.99
CA LYS A 952 -6.58 12.84 18.08
C LYS A 952 -6.85 11.94 19.28
N VAL A 953 -5.80 11.54 19.99
CA VAL A 953 -5.88 10.92 21.32
C VAL A 953 -5.58 12.00 22.36
N ASP A 954 -6.53 12.23 23.26
CA ASP A 954 -6.32 13.07 24.43
C ASP A 954 -5.87 12.19 25.60
N TRP A 955 -4.60 12.27 25.97
CA TRP A 955 -4.06 11.44 27.05
C TRP A 955 -4.64 11.81 28.42
N SER A 956 -5.28 12.98 28.57
CA SER A 956 -5.96 13.37 29.81
C SER A 956 -7.26 12.61 30.05
N ASP A 957 -7.83 11.97 29.02
CA ASP A 957 -9.01 11.10 29.13
C ASP A 957 -8.67 9.74 29.78
N TYR A 958 -7.39 9.39 29.92
CA TYR A 958 -6.93 8.07 30.36
C TYR A 958 -6.23 8.12 31.72
N GLU A 959 -6.37 7.04 32.47
CA GLU A 959 -5.54 6.67 33.62
C GLU A 959 -4.48 5.69 33.13
N LEU A 960 -3.27 5.88 33.65
CA LEU A 960 -2.07 5.20 33.18
C LEU A 960 -1.38 4.62 34.41
N GLU A 961 -1.24 3.30 34.46
CA GLU A 961 -0.61 2.61 35.58
C GLU A 961 0.60 1.82 35.12
N GLY A 962 1.69 1.89 35.88
CA GLY A 962 2.96 1.19 35.61
C GLY A 962 4.17 2.12 35.48
N GLU A 963 5.35 1.54 35.30
CA GLU A 963 6.66 2.21 35.39
C GLU A 963 6.86 3.34 34.37
N GLU A 964 6.14 3.30 33.24
CA GLU A 964 6.22 4.34 32.20
C GLU A 964 5.10 5.38 32.25
N ALA A 965 4.18 5.32 33.22
CA ALA A 965 3.05 6.25 33.33
C ALA A 965 3.51 7.73 33.45
N GLN A 966 4.68 7.98 34.07
CA GLN A 966 5.24 9.33 34.27
C GLN A 966 5.92 9.91 33.01
N ASN A 967 6.19 9.10 31.99
CA ASN A 967 6.94 9.50 30.79
C ASN A 967 6.06 9.89 29.60
N LEU A 968 4.75 10.06 29.82
CA LEU A 968 3.80 10.35 28.74
C LEU A 968 3.66 11.87 28.50
N PRO A 969 3.63 12.33 27.24
CA PRO A 969 3.45 13.73 26.92
C PRO A 969 2.09 14.21 27.42
N ALA A 970 2.08 15.32 28.15
CA ALA A 970 0.83 15.99 28.50
C ALA A 970 0.13 16.50 27.23
N GLY A 971 -1.15 16.19 27.07
CA GLY A 971 -2.01 16.79 26.04
C GLY A 971 -2.45 15.84 24.91
N LYS A 972 -2.71 16.43 23.74
CA LYS A 972 -3.38 15.78 22.60
C LYS A 972 -2.37 15.34 21.54
N GLU A 973 -2.40 14.07 21.16
CA GLU A 973 -1.63 13.50 20.06
C GLU A 973 -2.47 13.42 18.79
N ARG A 974 -2.08 14.15 17.74
CA ARG A 974 -2.84 14.22 16.48
C ARG A 974 -2.48 13.04 15.57
N ILE A 975 -3.49 12.29 15.15
CA ILE A 975 -3.40 11.13 14.27
C ILE A 975 -3.89 11.47 12.85
N GLY A 976 -4.76 12.49 12.75
CA GLY A 976 -5.44 12.85 11.51
C GLY A 976 -6.58 11.90 11.16
N ARG A 977 -7.35 12.27 10.14
CA ARG A 977 -8.52 11.50 9.68
C ARG A 977 -8.44 11.16 8.20
N VAL A 978 -9.29 10.23 7.80
CA VAL A 978 -9.60 10.03 6.39
C VAL A 978 -10.49 11.19 5.95
N VAL A 979 -10.23 11.74 4.77
CA VAL A 979 -10.99 12.84 4.17
C VAL A 979 -11.54 12.30 2.87
N GLU A 980 -12.85 12.04 2.85
CA GLU A 980 -13.57 11.52 1.67
C GLU A 980 -14.52 12.57 1.11
N GLU A 981 -14.95 13.53 1.93
CA GLU A 981 -15.80 14.61 1.49
C GLU A 981 -15.08 15.55 0.52
N THR A 982 -15.86 16.27 -0.28
CA THR A 982 -15.29 17.13 -1.31
C THR A 982 -14.73 18.43 -0.73
N LEU A 983 -13.45 18.70 -0.96
CA LEU A 983 -12.79 19.94 -0.52
C LEU A 983 -13.04 21.16 -1.43
N PHE A 984 -13.46 20.95 -2.68
CA PHE A 984 -13.71 22.00 -3.68
C PHE A 984 -15.01 21.75 -4.43
N SER A 985 -15.89 22.75 -4.55
CA SER A 985 -17.14 22.59 -5.29
C SER A 985 -16.89 22.25 -6.77
N THR A 986 -17.84 21.57 -7.41
CA THR A 986 -17.77 21.28 -8.86
C THR A 986 -17.58 22.57 -9.67
N GLY A 987 -18.19 23.68 -9.24
CA GLY A 987 -17.99 25.00 -9.86
C GLY A 987 -16.57 25.55 -9.69
N GLN A 988 -15.93 25.34 -8.53
CA GLN A 988 -14.53 25.72 -8.30
C GLN A 988 -13.58 24.89 -9.17
N LEU A 989 -13.80 23.58 -9.28
CA LEU A 989 -13.01 22.69 -10.14
C LEU A 989 -13.15 23.04 -11.62
N VAL A 990 -14.38 23.30 -12.09
CA VAL A 990 -14.63 23.77 -13.46
C VAL A 990 -13.95 25.11 -13.69
N SER A 991 -14.02 26.04 -12.73
CA SER A 991 -13.35 27.34 -12.83
C SER A 991 -11.83 27.21 -12.90
N VAL A 992 -11.22 26.37 -12.07
CA VAL A 992 -9.77 26.12 -12.10
C VAL A 992 -9.36 25.46 -13.42
N THR A 993 -10.14 24.50 -13.90
CA THR A 993 -9.86 23.81 -15.18
C THR A 993 -10.07 24.73 -16.38
N ALA A 994 -11.11 25.57 -16.35
CA ALA A 994 -11.38 26.57 -17.36
C ALA A 994 -10.31 27.66 -17.37
N LEU A 995 -9.85 28.14 -16.20
CA LEU A 995 -8.74 29.08 -16.09
C LEU A 995 -7.43 28.48 -16.60
N ALA A 996 -7.16 27.21 -16.29
CA ALA A 996 -6.01 26.48 -16.84
C ALA A 996 -6.11 26.32 -18.37
N GLY A 997 -7.30 25.99 -18.88
CA GLY A 997 -7.58 25.90 -20.32
C GLY A 997 -7.49 27.25 -21.03
N LEU A 998 -7.97 28.33 -20.40
CA LEU A 998 -7.89 29.69 -20.91
C LEU A 998 -6.44 30.18 -20.89
N ALA A 999 -5.67 29.90 -19.82
CA ALA A 999 -4.25 30.20 -19.75
C ALA A 999 -3.45 29.43 -20.83
N ALA A 1000 -3.80 28.18 -21.10
CA ALA A 1000 -3.23 27.40 -22.19
C ALA A 1000 -3.61 27.99 -23.56
N ALA A 1001 -4.86 28.38 -23.77
CA ALA A 1001 -5.34 29.00 -25.01
C ALA A 1001 -4.69 30.37 -25.26
N VAL A 1002 -4.57 31.20 -24.23
CA VAL A 1002 -3.85 32.50 -24.26
C VAL A 1002 -2.36 32.29 -24.55
N SER A 1003 -1.75 31.26 -23.96
CA SER A 1003 -0.36 30.90 -24.26
C SER A 1003 -0.16 30.45 -25.70
N VAL A 1004 -1.10 29.68 -26.26
CA VAL A 1004 -1.12 29.28 -27.67
C VAL A 1004 -1.36 30.48 -28.60
N TYR A 1005 -2.27 31.38 -28.22
CA TYR A 1005 -2.56 32.61 -28.97
C TYR A 1005 -1.35 33.55 -29.02
N HIS A 1006 -0.68 33.77 -27.89
CA HIS A 1006 0.55 34.57 -27.84
C HIS A 1006 1.72 33.93 -28.60
N ARG A 1007 1.86 32.60 -28.57
CA ARG A 1007 2.85 31.89 -29.39
C ARG A 1007 2.59 32.04 -30.89
N ARG A 1008 1.33 32.08 -31.32
CA ARG A 1008 0.98 32.32 -32.74
C ARG A 1008 1.21 33.76 -33.17
N GLN A 1009 0.89 34.75 -32.33
CA GLN A 1009 1.14 36.17 -32.60
C GLN A 1009 2.65 36.50 -32.63
N GLY A 1010 3.46 35.90 -31.76
CA GLY A 1010 4.92 36.05 -31.75
C GLY A 1010 5.63 35.46 -32.98
N SER A 1011 4.97 34.55 -33.71
CA SER A 1011 5.46 34.04 -34.99
C SER A 1011 5.21 35.01 -36.15
N TRP A 1012 4.19 35.87 -36.05
CA TRP A 1012 3.82 36.82 -37.12
C TRP A 1012 4.69 38.08 -37.07
N LEU A 1013 5.02 38.56 -35.86
CA LEU A 1013 5.94 39.69 -35.68
C LEU A 1013 7.39 39.38 -36.10
N LYS A 1014 7.82 38.12 -36.07
CA LYS A 1014 9.16 37.69 -36.55
C LYS A 1014 9.26 37.55 -38.08
N GLN A 1015 8.16 37.71 -38.81
CA GLN A 1015 8.17 37.77 -40.28
C GLN A 1015 8.04 39.21 -40.80
N PHE A 1016 7.84 40.20 -39.92
CA PHE A 1016 7.71 41.62 -40.27
C PHE A 1016 8.85 42.50 -39.72
N LEU A 1017 9.69 41.96 -38.82
CA LEU A 1017 10.95 42.52 -38.33
C LEU A 1017 12.09 41.60 -38.79
#